data_AF-A0AAW3QVU7-F1
#
_entry.id   AF-A0AAW3QVU7-F1
#
_cell.length_a   1.000
_cell.length_b   1.000
_cell.length_c   1.000
_cell.angle_alpha   90.00
_cell.angle_beta   90.00
_cell.angle_gamma   90.00
#
_symmetry.space_group_name_H-M   'P 1'
#
loop_
_entity.id
_entity.type
_entity.pdbx_description
1 polymer ?
#
loop_
_entity_poly.entity_id
_entity_poly.type
_entity_poly.pdbx_seq_one_letter_code
_entity_poly.pdbx_strand_id
1 'polypeptide(L)'
;MIICQIDEFSVNGIRGWATDTENPSQPVFLHALADGQEFLQFHCTDLREDVHASGIPSLNTGFQIPMPHSLLDGKTHTITFKNRLQQIEIYSQGQGLEHISFSGRLPVETHSFVDGLKQGVLNGWVVRGNAAEGWKGGQQILVTCNGQKIAQIEANRYRGDVGKALSCDPYCGFQFSPPDLYRKPYEQEFRFYVLPDMLEVANSPCLTSFVTDANESLIIDVIDQIDALHVELTRLRRKVREILPQPGFTIADYHSWATAYFPVLRKYVDRTRNDDLILGNPLVSIVCPVWNPDLTDFTAAIESVRAQTWQNWELILVDDCSKNAELRAVIEDFAKADSRIKPLFQKQNGGISIATNAGLEAAQGEWVAFFDHDDLLADVAVEYMLREATRSRADLIYSDEDKIDASGYYREPAFKTDWNYRLLLGVNYVCHFVMIRHSALQKVGGLNKEYDGAQDHDFLLRASEHIPSEKIHHVPEILYHWRITANSTASDIGNKRYAIDAGIKAVNDHLERRNLPANVDSQMGMTLYTVNWQFNQFPSVTIIIPYKDEIPTTARCLDAIQKYTRYPNYKVILVNNWSITEEAEAFAQKVDDIPNVEILTVKEPFNYSRINNLAAKDETSDFLLFLNNDVFVEQENWLEILVNEALADPQVAIVGGKFVYPNQTVQHAGVLLGIGDVAGHAHVGIPRNEGGYAGRAYFPQEISAVTAAGMLIRRPAFELVGGFDEEHLKVAFNDIDLCLKVRDAGYKVIWTPDFCAEHHESLSRGSDDRPSTERRFFHETQFMIEKWGNTLRADPFYNPHFTLDRQVFFDLTIPGVDETRYPPLESARKKIRPLWDTSTLTAESKPSPATKKPVTKKIQTKTRIKKPSATTAAKAAE
;
A
#
# COMPACT_ATOMS: atom_id res chain seq x y z
N MET A 1 -33.77 81.76 -34.27
CA MET A 1 -34.45 81.39 -32.99
C MET A 1 -34.81 79.91 -33.10
N ILE A 2 -34.65 79.12 -32.03
CA ILE A 2 -34.95 77.68 -32.09
C ILE A 2 -36.34 77.42 -31.50
N ILE A 3 -37.17 76.72 -32.26
CA ILE A 3 -38.45 76.18 -31.78
C ILE A 3 -38.23 74.70 -31.46
N CYS A 4 -38.51 74.29 -30.22
CA CYS A 4 -38.40 72.91 -29.76
C CYS A 4 -39.76 72.41 -29.30
N GLN A 5 -40.31 71.39 -29.95
CA GLN A 5 -41.59 70.79 -29.63
C GLN A 5 -41.38 69.42 -28.98
N ILE A 6 -42.03 69.20 -27.84
CA ILE A 6 -42.03 67.94 -27.11
C ILE A 6 -43.32 67.20 -27.41
N ASP A 7 -43.17 66.00 -27.96
CA ASP A 7 -44.29 65.12 -28.31
C ASP A 7 -44.64 64.21 -27.14
N GLU A 8 -43.62 63.65 -26.49
CA GLU A 8 -43.78 62.70 -25.39
C GLU A 8 -42.64 62.84 -24.37
N PHE A 9 -42.96 62.74 -23.08
CA PHE A 9 -41.97 62.57 -22.02
C PHE A 9 -42.48 61.55 -21.00
N SER A 10 -41.66 60.54 -20.68
CA SER A 10 -41.99 59.47 -19.73
C SER A 10 -40.72 58.94 -19.03
N VAL A 11 -40.88 57.93 -18.17
CA VAL A 11 -39.73 57.23 -17.54
C VAL A 11 -38.78 56.61 -18.57
N ASN A 12 -39.24 56.38 -19.81
CA ASN A 12 -38.44 55.78 -20.88
C ASN A 12 -37.64 56.81 -21.69
N GLY A 13 -37.88 58.12 -21.51
CA GLY A 13 -37.18 59.19 -22.23
C GLY A 13 -38.07 60.35 -22.67
N ILE A 14 -37.46 61.30 -23.39
CA ILE A 14 -38.13 62.46 -23.99
C ILE A 14 -37.98 62.37 -25.51
N ARG A 15 -39.10 62.54 -26.23
CA ARG A 15 -39.16 62.56 -27.68
C ARG A 15 -39.78 63.87 -28.16
N GLY A 16 -39.17 64.44 -29.20
CA GLY A 16 -39.62 65.69 -29.77
C GLY A 16 -38.96 66.02 -31.10
N TRP A 17 -39.05 67.27 -31.51
CA TRP A 17 -38.34 67.82 -32.65
C TRP A 17 -37.95 69.28 -32.41
N ALA A 18 -36.91 69.76 -33.08
CA ALA A 18 -36.51 71.15 -33.03
C ALA A 18 -36.03 71.67 -34.39
N THR A 19 -36.32 72.95 -34.68
CA THR A 19 -35.86 73.64 -35.89
C THR A 19 -35.34 75.04 -35.55
N ASP A 20 -34.31 75.49 -36.26
CA ASP A 20 -33.90 76.90 -36.25
C ASP A 20 -34.68 77.67 -37.32
N THR A 21 -35.36 78.74 -36.93
CA THR A 21 -36.13 79.59 -37.84
C THR A 21 -35.24 80.34 -38.85
N GLU A 22 -33.96 80.56 -38.53
CA GLU A 22 -33.01 81.27 -39.41
C GLU A 22 -32.31 80.32 -40.39
N ASN A 23 -32.09 79.06 -40.00
CA ASN A 23 -31.48 78.02 -40.83
C ASN A 23 -32.27 76.70 -40.77
N PRO A 24 -33.51 76.67 -41.30
CA PRO A 24 -34.43 75.54 -41.11
C PRO A 24 -34.04 74.26 -41.86
N SER A 25 -32.96 74.29 -42.66
CA SER A 25 -32.42 73.14 -43.39
C SER A 25 -31.31 72.40 -42.62
N GLN A 26 -30.86 72.91 -41.47
CA GLN A 26 -29.77 72.34 -40.68
C GLN A 26 -30.32 71.68 -39.39
N PRO A 27 -29.79 70.50 -38.98
CA PRO A 27 -30.12 69.90 -37.69
C PRO A 27 -29.71 70.79 -36.51
N VAL A 28 -30.60 70.94 -35.54
CA VAL A 28 -30.35 71.74 -34.33
C VAL A 28 -29.54 70.95 -33.31
N PHE A 29 -28.53 71.58 -32.70
CA PHE A 29 -27.81 71.03 -31.55
C PHE A 29 -28.40 71.52 -30.24
N LEU A 30 -28.70 70.61 -29.32
CA LEU A 30 -29.33 70.93 -28.03
C LEU A 30 -28.54 70.32 -26.86
N HIS A 31 -28.53 71.07 -25.76
CA HIS A 31 -28.10 70.62 -24.45
C HIS A 31 -29.36 70.36 -23.61
N ALA A 32 -29.54 69.15 -23.09
CA ALA A 32 -30.60 68.84 -22.12
C ALA A 32 -30.08 69.04 -20.70
N LEU A 33 -30.81 69.84 -19.93
CA LEU A 33 -30.49 70.16 -18.55
C LEU A 33 -31.62 69.69 -17.65
N ALA A 34 -31.27 69.05 -16.53
CA ALA A 34 -32.17 68.74 -15.44
C ALA A 34 -31.75 69.57 -14.22
N ASP A 35 -32.68 70.33 -13.65
CA ASP A 35 -32.47 71.26 -12.53
C ASP A 35 -31.28 72.21 -12.75
N GLY A 36 -31.10 72.63 -14.00
CA GLY A 36 -30.02 73.54 -14.41
C GLY A 36 -28.65 72.88 -14.60
N GLN A 37 -28.51 71.57 -14.39
CA GLN A 37 -27.31 70.79 -14.68
C GLN A 37 -27.46 70.02 -15.99
N GLU A 38 -26.47 70.14 -16.88
CA GLU A 38 -26.46 69.41 -18.15
C GLU A 38 -26.21 67.92 -17.93
N PHE A 39 -27.07 67.07 -18.54
CA PHE A 39 -26.90 65.62 -18.50
C PHE A 39 -26.70 64.98 -19.88
N LEU A 40 -27.02 65.69 -20.97
CA LEU A 40 -26.86 65.17 -22.32
C LEU A 40 -26.72 66.30 -23.35
N GLN A 41 -25.88 66.07 -24.37
CA GLN A 41 -25.79 66.91 -25.57
C GLN A 41 -26.14 66.05 -26.80
N PHE A 42 -26.94 66.57 -27.72
CA PHE A 42 -27.39 65.80 -28.89
C PHE A 42 -27.74 66.69 -30.08
N HIS A 43 -27.70 66.11 -31.28
CA HIS A 43 -28.21 66.73 -32.51
C HIS A 43 -29.61 66.19 -32.83
N CYS A 44 -30.50 67.06 -33.28
CA CYS A 44 -31.86 66.69 -33.71
C CYS A 44 -31.81 66.15 -35.14
N THR A 45 -31.37 64.91 -35.31
CA THR A 45 -31.15 64.28 -36.62
C THR A 45 -32.19 63.23 -36.99
N ASP A 46 -33.13 62.91 -36.08
CA ASP A 46 -34.12 61.87 -36.36
C ASP A 46 -35.12 62.35 -37.43
N LEU A 47 -35.51 61.43 -38.31
CA LEU A 47 -36.40 61.72 -39.42
C LEU A 47 -37.83 62.00 -38.95
N ARG A 48 -38.41 63.12 -39.38
CA ARG A 48 -39.78 63.55 -39.06
C ARG A 48 -40.53 64.02 -40.30
N GLU A 49 -41.09 63.05 -41.02
CA GLU A 49 -41.89 63.29 -42.23
C GLU A 49 -43.17 64.08 -41.95
N ASP A 50 -43.78 63.86 -40.78
CA ASP A 50 -44.98 64.56 -40.28
C ASP A 50 -44.72 66.04 -40.03
N VAL A 51 -43.56 66.36 -39.46
CA VAL A 51 -43.12 67.74 -39.19
C VAL A 51 -42.76 68.45 -40.49
N HIS A 52 -42.08 67.75 -41.41
CA HIS A 52 -41.77 68.28 -42.73
C HIS A 52 -43.04 68.62 -43.54
N ALA A 53 -44.03 67.73 -43.54
CA ALA A 53 -45.33 67.95 -44.19
C ALA A 53 -46.09 69.17 -43.65
N SER A 54 -45.77 69.62 -42.43
CA SER A 54 -46.36 70.80 -41.79
C SER A 54 -45.67 72.12 -42.17
N GLY A 55 -44.71 72.09 -43.09
CA GLY A 55 -44.06 73.28 -43.67
C GLY A 55 -42.64 73.56 -43.19
N ILE A 56 -42.00 72.65 -42.44
CA ILE A 56 -40.62 72.80 -41.98
C ILE A 56 -39.65 72.17 -43.00
N PRO A 57 -38.71 72.92 -43.59
CA PRO A 57 -37.85 72.45 -44.70
C PRO A 57 -37.01 71.19 -44.47
N SER A 58 -36.51 70.93 -43.25
CA SER A 58 -35.66 69.75 -42.96
C SER A 58 -36.48 68.54 -42.52
N LEU A 59 -36.12 67.36 -43.05
CA LEU A 59 -36.60 66.06 -42.57
C LEU A 59 -35.88 65.62 -41.29
N ASN A 60 -34.66 66.12 -41.04
CA ASN A 60 -33.82 65.77 -39.89
C ASN A 60 -34.02 66.83 -38.81
N THR A 61 -35.08 66.68 -38.02
CA THR A 61 -35.46 67.63 -36.96
C THR A 61 -35.86 66.94 -35.66
N GLY A 62 -36.06 65.62 -35.67
CA GLY A 62 -36.47 64.86 -34.51
C GLY A 62 -35.33 64.55 -33.54
N PHE A 63 -35.70 64.24 -32.31
CA PHE A 63 -34.81 63.65 -31.32
C PHE A 63 -35.57 62.71 -30.39
N GLN A 64 -34.85 61.73 -29.87
CA GLN A 64 -35.25 60.92 -28.73
C GLN A 64 -34.07 60.76 -27.77
N ILE A 65 -34.26 61.17 -26.51
CA ILE A 65 -33.22 61.11 -25.47
C ILE A 65 -33.67 60.23 -24.30
N PRO A 66 -32.80 59.37 -23.75
CA PRO A 66 -33.13 58.56 -22.59
C PRO A 66 -33.20 59.41 -21.32
N MET A 67 -34.07 59.01 -20.38
CA MET A 67 -34.14 59.63 -19.05
C MET A 67 -33.04 59.04 -18.16
N PRO A 68 -32.14 59.86 -17.57
CA PRO A 68 -31.15 59.35 -16.63
C PRO A 68 -31.80 58.69 -15.41
N HIS A 69 -31.29 57.52 -14.98
CA HIS A 69 -31.79 56.84 -13.77
C HIS A 69 -31.69 57.71 -12.51
N SER A 70 -30.75 58.66 -12.47
CA SER A 70 -30.60 59.62 -11.38
C SER A 70 -31.76 60.61 -11.25
N LEU A 71 -32.60 60.77 -12.28
CA LEU A 71 -33.80 61.61 -12.27
C LEU A 71 -35.09 60.78 -12.03
N LEU A 72 -34.95 59.47 -11.83
CA LEU A 72 -36.06 58.53 -11.53
C LEU A 72 -36.14 58.22 -10.04
N ASP A 73 -35.90 59.23 -9.19
CA ASP A 73 -35.90 59.14 -7.73
C ASP A 73 -37.28 59.46 -7.10
N GLY A 74 -38.28 59.76 -7.93
CA GLY A 74 -39.62 60.14 -7.52
C GLY A 74 -39.77 61.57 -6.99
N LYS A 75 -38.74 62.42 -7.08
CA LYS A 75 -38.86 63.86 -6.90
C LYS A 75 -39.31 64.51 -8.20
N THR A 76 -39.69 65.79 -8.11
CA THR A 76 -40.02 66.60 -9.30
C THR A 76 -38.74 67.28 -9.76
N HIS A 77 -38.33 66.98 -10.99
CA HIS A 77 -37.21 67.61 -11.69
C HIS A 77 -37.71 68.52 -12.80
N THR A 78 -36.94 69.58 -13.06
CA THR A 78 -37.21 70.55 -14.13
C THR A 78 -36.26 70.31 -15.30
N ILE A 79 -36.80 69.95 -16.45
CA ILE A 79 -36.02 69.67 -17.66
C ILE A 79 -36.15 70.83 -18.63
N THR A 80 -35.02 71.33 -19.10
CA THR A 80 -34.93 72.43 -20.07
C THR A 80 -33.95 72.09 -21.18
N PHE A 81 -34.07 72.78 -22.30
CA PHE A 81 -33.12 72.68 -23.40
C PHE A 81 -32.39 74.01 -23.58
N LYS A 82 -31.09 73.96 -23.83
CA LYS A 82 -30.26 75.14 -24.16
C LYS A 82 -29.50 74.93 -25.45
N ASN A 83 -29.27 76.02 -26.17
CA ASN A 83 -28.34 76.11 -27.28
C ASN A 83 -27.36 77.25 -26.98
N ARG A 84 -26.10 77.11 -27.39
CA ARG A 84 -25.03 78.07 -27.04
C ARG A 84 -25.20 79.44 -27.71
N LEU A 85 -25.87 79.51 -28.85
CA LEU A 85 -25.88 80.69 -29.71
C LEU A 85 -27.27 81.31 -29.89
N GLN A 86 -28.33 80.54 -29.66
CA GLN A 86 -29.70 80.94 -29.98
C GLN A 86 -30.66 80.67 -28.81
N GLN A 87 -31.65 81.55 -28.64
CA GLN A 87 -32.74 81.37 -27.70
C GLN A 87 -33.67 80.24 -28.17
N ILE A 88 -34.11 79.40 -27.23
CA ILE A 88 -35.02 78.29 -27.47
C ILE A 88 -36.39 78.61 -26.87
N GLU A 89 -37.44 78.40 -27.63
CA GLU A 89 -38.81 78.31 -27.13
C GLU A 89 -39.24 76.86 -27.13
N ILE A 90 -39.63 76.35 -25.96
CA ILE A 90 -40.07 74.96 -25.78
C ILE A 90 -41.59 74.95 -25.84
N TYR A 91 -42.17 74.03 -26.60
CA TYR A 91 -43.60 73.85 -26.73
C TYR A 91 -43.98 72.40 -26.43
N SER A 92 -45.14 72.18 -25.81
CA SER A 92 -45.76 70.87 -25.73
C SER A 92 -47.26 71.02 -25.93
N GLN A 93 -47.85 70.17 -26.78
CA GLN A 93 -49.28 70.24 -27.15
C GLN A 93 -49.76 71.66 -27.55
N GLY A 94 -48.90 72.45 -28.20
CA GLY A 94 -49.22 73.81 -28.66
C GLY A 94 -49.13 74.91 -27.59
N GLN A 95 -48.71 74.60 -26.35
CA GLN A 95 -48.46 75.58 -25.29
C GLN A 95 -46.96 75.81 -25.09
N GLY A 96 -46.56 77.07 -24.96
CA GLY A 96 -45.19 77.44 -24.62
C GLY A 96 -44.87 77.08 -23.17
N LEU A 97 -43.73 76.43 -22.96
CA LEU A 97 -43.22 75.97 -21.67
C LEU A 97 -41.91 76.67 -21.34
N GLU A 98 -41.78 77.14 -20.09
CA GLU A 98 -40.48 77.56 -19.56
C GLU A 98 -39.57 76.35 -19.26
N HIS A 99 -40.18 75.24 -18.83
CA HIS A 99 -39.51 73.97 -18.52
C HIS A 99 -40.52 72.81 -18.53
N ILE A 100 -40.02 71.58 -18.58
CA ILE A 100 -40.80 70.36 -18.43
C ILE A 100 -40.67 69.89 -16.98
N SER A 101 -41.77 69.77 -16.24
CA SER A 101 -41.77 69.16 -14.91
C SER A 101 -41.96 67.65 -15.03
N PHE A 102 -41.00 66.87 -14.54
CA PHE A 102 -41.03 65.41 -14.58
C PHE A 102 -40.87 64.81 -13.19
N SER A 103 -41.68 63.79 -12.88
CA SER A 103 -41.52 62.96 -11.68
C SER A 103 -41.81 61.51 -12.02
N GLY A 104 -40.82 60.64 -11.85
CA GLY A 104 -40.92 59.21 -12.13
C GLY A 104 -40.11 58.38 -11.14
N ARG A 105 -40.51 57.13 -10.91
CA ARG A 105 -39.78 56.14 -10.10
C ARG A 105 -39.52 54.87 -10.90
N LEU A 106 -38.38 54.25 -10.67
CA LEU A 106 -38.10 52.90 -11.17
C LEU A 106 -39.00 51.86 -10.45
N PRO A 107 -39.51 50.84 -11.16
CA PRO A 107 -40.25 49.75 -10.55
C PRO A 107 -39.33 48.97 -9.58
N VAL A 108 -39.92 48.49 -8.48
CA VAL A 108 -39.21 47.70 -7.46
C VAL A 108 -39.30 46.22 -7.81
N GLU A 109 -38.17 45.53 -7.81
CA GLU A 109 -38.04 44.09 -8.08
C GLU A 109 -37.72 43.32 -6.80
N THR A 110 -38.05 42.02 -6.77
CA THR A 110 -37.76 41.11 -5.65
C THR A 110 -36.97 39.91 -6.14
N HIS A 111 -35.78 39.69 -5.57
CA HIS A 111 -34.93 38.53 -5.86
C HIS A 111 -34.85 37.66 -4.60
N SER A 112 -34.93 36.34 -4.75
CA SER A 112 -34.97 35.43 -3.60
C SER A 112 -34.59 34.00 -3.95
N PHE A 113 -34.14 33.21 -2.97
CA PHE A 113 -33.82 31.79 -3.15
C PHE A 113 -33.82 31.00 -1.81
N VAL A 114 -34.25 29.73 -1.82
CA VAL A 114 -34.12 28.78 -0.70
C VAL A 114 -32.90 27.87 -0.92
N ASP A 115 -31.94 27.86 0.03
CA ASP A 115 -30.70 27.09 -0.06
C ASP A 115 -30.89 25.58 0.20
N GLY A 116 -31.92 25.21 0.96
CA GLY A 116 -32.25 23.82 1.33
C GLY A 116 -32.10 23.50 2.82
N LEU A 117 -32.25 22.22 3.18
CA LEU A 117 -32.17 21.74 4.57
C LEU A 117 -30.72 21.46 4.98
N LYS A 118 -30.25 22.10 6.06
CA LYS A 118 -28.95 21.83 6.69
C LYS A 118 -29.11 21.79 8.20
N GLN A 119 -28.68 20.70 8.84
CA GLN A 119 -28.74 20.52 10.31
C GLN A 119 -30.13 20.81 10.91
N GLY A 120 -31.20 20.30 10.29
CA GLY A 120 -32.57 20.45 10.79
C GLY A 120 -33.21 21.83 10.55
N VAL A 121 -32.58 22.67 9.73
CA VAL A 121 -32.98 24.06 9.48
C VAL A 121 -32.98 24.38 7.97
N LEU A 122 -34.05 25.04 7.52
CA LEU A 122 -34.19 25.58 6.16
C LEU A 122 -33.65 27.01 6.10
N ASN A 123 -32.73 27.27 5.16
CA ASN A 123 -32.12 28.58 4.97
C ASN A 123 -32.44 29.15 3.58
N GLY A 124 -32.37 30.47 3.44
CA GLY A 124 -32.50 31.15 2.17
C GLY A 124 -32.24 32.64 2.29
N TRP A 125 -32.56 33.40 1.26
CA TRP A 125 -32.41 34.86 1.23
C TRP A 125 -33.46 35.55 0.37
N VAL A 126 -33.74 36.82 0.67
CA VAL A 126 -34.67 37.70 -0.06
C VAL A 126 -34.13 39.13 -0.06
N VAL A 127 -34.10 39.76 -1.24
CA VAL A 127 -33.86 41.20 -1.38
C VAL A 127 -34.91 41.86 -2.25
N ARG A 128 -35.23 43.12 -1.94
CA ARG A 128 -36.20 43.93 -2.67
C ARG A 128 -35.64 45.33 -2.92
N GLY A 129 -35.75 45.82 -4.14
CA GLY A 129 -35.24 47.14 -4.51
C GLY A 129 -35.18 47.37 -6.01
N ASN A 130 -34.46 48.40 -6.42
CA ASN A 130 -34.19 48.72 -7.82
C ASN A 130 -32.80 49.35 -7.96
N ALA A 131 -32.38 49.60 -9.21
CA ALA A 131 -31.04 50.13 -9.49
C ALA A 131 -30.76 51.54 -8.93
N ALA A 132 -31.79 52.34 -8.59
CA ALA A 132 -31.61 53.68 -8.01
C ALA A 132 -31.62 53.67 -6.47
N GLU A 133 -32.46 52.84 -5.85
CA GLU A 133 -32.64 52.77 -4.39
C GLU A 133 -31.77 51.69 -3.71
N GLY A 134 -31.18 50.79 -4.51
CA GLY A 134 -30.43 49.62 -4.06
C GLY A 134 -31.35 48.47 -3.61
N TRP A 135 -30.81 47.25 -3.61
CA TRP A 135 -31.52 46.05 -3.15
C TRP A 135 -31.33 45.86 -1.64
N LYS A 136 -32.44 45.89 -0.88
CA LYS A 136 -32.45 45.84 0.58
C LYS A 136 -32.99 44.50 1.09
N GLY A 137 -32.45 44.03 2.21
CA GLY A 137 -32.96 42.88 2.94
C GLY A 137 -34.17 43.23 3.80
N GLY A 138 -34.37 42.49 4.90
CA GLY A 138 -35.42 42.75 5.89
C GLY A 138 -36.85 42.46 5.45
N GLN A 139 -37.03 41.70 4.36
CA GLN A 139 -38.37 41.35 3.88
C GLN A 139 -39.04 40.31 4.79
N GLN A 140 -40.35 40.45 4.99
CA GLN A 140 -41.15 39.50 5.76
C GLN A 140 -41.52 38.31 4.87
N ILE A 141 -41.36 37.10 5.40
CA ILE A 141 -41.60 35.83 4.70
C ILE A 141 -42.62 35.02 5.48
N LEU A 142 -43.70 34.65 4.82
CA LEU A 142 -44.67 33.68 5.31
C LEU A 142 -44.21 32.27 4.95
N VAL A 143 -44.17 31.37 5.93
CA VAL A 143 -43.86 29.96 5.75
C VAL A 143 -45.13 29.12 5.90
N THR A 144 -45.37 28.22 4.95
CA THR A 144 -46.47 27.24 5.01
C THR A 144 -45.94 25.81 4.92
N CYS A 145 -46.55 24.87 5.63
CA CYS A 145 -46.32 23.44 5.44
C CYS A 145 -47.62 22.75 5.01
N ASN A 146 -47.59 21.99 3.92
CA ASN A 146 -48.75 21.31 3.34
C ASN A 146 -49.99 22.23 3.21
N GLY A 147 -49.77 23.48 2.80
CA GLY A 147 -50.80 24.51 2.65
C GLY A 147 -51.27 25.22 3.92
N GLN A 148 -50.79 24.83 5.12
CA GLN A 148 -51.10 25.52 6.37
C GLN A 148 -50.03 26.55 6.73
N LYS A 149 -50.43 27.75 7.16
CA LYS A 149 -49.51 28.79 7.65
C LYS A 149 -48.90 28.36 8.99
N ILE A 150 -47.58 28.29 9.06
CA ILE A 150 -46.86 27.79 10.24
C ILE A 150 -45.96 28.84 10.90
N ALA A 151 -45.46 29.83 10.15
CA ALA A 151 -44.62 30.88 10.71
C ALA A 151 -44.57 32.12 9.80
N GLN A 152 -44.18 33.26 10.37
CA GLN A 152 -43.73 34.43 9.65
C GLN A 152 -42.34 34.80 10.16
N ILE A 153 -41.37 34.92 9.26
CA ILE A 153 -39.96 35.18 9.56
C ILE A 153 -39.47 36.40 8.78
N GLU A 154 -38.32 36.94 9.17
CA GLU A 154 -37.72 38.11 8.52
C GLU A 154 -36.37 37.74 7.90
N ALA A 155 -36.14 38.24 6.68
CA ALA A 155 -34.89 38.08 5.94
C ALA A 155 -33.83 39.11 6.37
N ASN A 156 -33.43 39.11 7.64
CA ASN A 156 -32.50 40.09 8.22
C ASN A 156 -31.17 39.48 8.72
N ARG A 157 -30.85 38.24 8.34
CA ARG A 157 -29.59 37.58 8.72
C ARG A 157 -28.48 37.92 7.75
N TYR A 158 -27.26 38.01 8.27
CA TYR A 158 -26.08 38.33 7.48
C TYR A 158 -25.71 37.20 6.49
N ARG A 159 -25.57 37.57 5.22
CA ARG A 159 -25.18 36.77 4.05
C ARG A 159 -24.24 37.60 3.17
N GLY A 160 -22.99 37.74 3.63
CA GLY A 160 -21.97 38.51 2.91
C GLY A 160 -21.63 37.92 1.54
N ASP A 161 -21.80 36.62 1.35
CA ASP A 161 -21.70 35.93 0.06
C ASP A 161 -22.74 36.44 -0.94
N VAL A 162 -24.01 36.53 -0.53
CA VAL A 162 -25.11 37.06 -1.35
C VAL A 162 -24.95 38.56 -1.57
N GLY A 163 -24.64 39.31 -0.51
CA GLY A 163 -24.38 40.76 -0.58
C GLY A 163 -23.28 41.12 -1.58
N LYS A 164 -22.19 40.35 -1.61
CA LYS A 164 -21.10 40.52 -2.58
C LYS A 164 -21.50 40.11 -4.00
N ALA A 165 -22.21 38.99 -4.15
CA ALA A 165 -22.59 38.47 -5.47
C ALA A 165 -23.64 39.34 -6.18
N LEU A 166 -24.62 39.87 -5.44
CA LEU A 166 -25.72 40.67 -6.00
C LEU A 166 -25.55 42.18 -5.79
N SER A 167 -24.44 42.62 -5.18
CA SER A 167 -24.21 44.03 -4.81
C SER A 167 -25.40 44.62 -4.04
N CYS A 168 -25.90 43.89 -3.05
CA CYS A 168 -27.09 44.22 -2.26
C CYS A 168 -26.75 44.31 -0.75
N ASP A 169 -27.75 44.67 0.06
CA ASP A 169 -27.64 44.61 1.52
C ASP A 169 -27.25 43.18 1.97
N PRO A 170 -26.15 43.00 2.72
CA PRO A 170 -25.75 41.69 3.20
C PRO A 170 -26.70 41.15 4.28
N TYR A 171 -27.59 41.94 4.89
CA TYR A 171 -28.58 41.45 5.85
C TYR A 171 -29.87 41.00 5.14
N CYS A 172 -29.76 39.99 4.28
CA CYS A 172 -30.85 39.50 3.42
C CYS A 172 -31.20 38.02 3.62
N GLY A 173 -30.53 37.31 4.53
CA GLY A 173 -30.77 35.90 4.79
C GLY A 173 -31.92 35.64 5.77
N PHE A 174 -32.54 34.47 5.68
CA PHE A 174 -33.48 33.96 6.68
C PHE A 174 -33.10 32.53 7.10
N GLN A 175 -33.50 32.18 8.32
CA GLN A 175 -33.35 30.85 8.89
C GLN A 175 -34.70 30.41 9.46
N PHE A 176 -35.18 29.23 9.05
CA PHE A 176 -36.41 28.65 9.55
C PHE A 176 -36.19 27.24 10.11
N SER A 177 -36.56 27.06 11.38
CA SER A 177 -36.57 25.75 12.02
C SER A 177 -38.03 25.34 12.24
N PRO A 178 -38.53 24.29 11.55
CA PRO A 178 -39.91 23.85 11.74
C PRO A 178 -40.17 23.42 13.19
N PRO A 179 -41.31 23.82 13.80
CA PRO A 179 -41.71 23.30 15.11
C PRO A 179 -41.84 21.77 15.11
N ASP A 180 -41.66 21.11 16.26
CA ASP A 180 -41.63 19.64 16.38
C ASP A 180 -42.88 18.94 15.81
N LEU A 181 -44.04 19.61 15.85
CA LEU A 181 -45.27 19.11 15.24
C LEU A 181 -45.12 18.84 13.73
N TYR A 182 -44.25 19.58 13.05
CA TYR A 182 -43.94 19.50 11.62
C TYR A 182 -42.59 18.84 11.34
N ARG A 183 -41.98 18.17 12.33
CA ARG A 183 -40.77 17.34 12.14
C ARG A 183 -41.16 15.87 12.09
N LYS A 184 -41.63 15.42 10.93
CA LYS A 184 -42.11 14.04 10.72
C LYS A 184 -41.11 13.21 9.91
N PRO A 185 -41.03 11.89 10.14
CA PRO A 185 -40.12 10.98 9.44
C PRO A 185 -40.57 10.65 8.00
N TYR A 186 -41.57 11.35 7.49
CA TYR A 186 -42.08 11.26 6.12
C TYR A 186 -42.09 12.65 5.50
N GLU A 187 -42.05 12.70 4.17
CA GLU A 187 -41.89 13.92 3.38
C GLU A 187 -42.98 14.96 3.68
N GLN A 188 -42.56 16.21 3.91
CA GLN A 188 -43.43 17.37 4.10
C GLN A 188 -43.07 18.48 3.11
N GLU A 189 -44.08 19.18 2.60
CA GLU A 189 -43.92 20.27 1.64
C GLU A 189 -43.87 21.61 2.37
N PHE A 190 -42.72 22.29 2.36
CA PHE A 190 -42.57 23.65 2.90
C PHE A 190 -42.52 24.68 1.76
N ARG A 191 -43.30 25.75 1.89
CA ARG A 191 -43.32 26.88 0.94
C ARG A 191 -43.07 28.20 1.64
N PHE A 192 -42.42 29.13 0.92
CA PHE A 192 -41.99 30.43 1.43
C PHE A 192 -42.52 31.55 0.52
N TYR A 193 -43.18 32.56 1.09
CA TYR A 193 -43.78 33.68 0.36
C TYR A 193 -43.33 35.03 0.91
N VAL A 194 -42.89 35.93 0.06
CA VAL A 194 -42.51 37.31 0.42
C VAL A 194 -43.78 38.17 0.57
N LEU A 195 -43.92 38.84 1.71
CA LEU A 195 -45.03 39.74 2.03
C LEU A 195 -44.73 41.20 1.64
N PRO A 196 -45.75 42.02 1.31
CA PRO A 196 -47.19 41.69 1.28
C PRO A 196 -47.65 41.04 -0.03
N ASP A 197 -46.80 41.00 -1.06
CA ASP A 197 -47.20 40.67 -2.44
C ASP A 197 -47.42 39.17 -2.67
N MET A 198 -47.15 38.33 -1.66
CA MET A 198 -47.29 36.87 -1.70
C MET A 198 -46.49 36.21 -2.83
N LEU A 199 -45.34 36.80 -3.17
CA LEU A 199 -44.43 36.25 -4.18
C LEU A 199 -43.71 35.03 -3.62
N GLU A 200 -43.84 33.87 -4.27
CA GLU A 200 -43.15 32.65 -3.84
C GLU A 200 -41.63 32.79 -4.02
N VAL A 201 -40.88 32.40 -2.99
CA VAL A 201 -39.41 32.45 -3.00
C VAL A 201 -38.88 31.39 -3.98
N ALA A 202 -37.87 31.70 -4.79
CA ALA A 202 -37.33 30.73 -5.74
C ALA A 202 -36.79 29.48 -5.01
N ASN A 203 -36.93 28.30 -5.63
CA ASN A 203 -36.64 27.00 -5.02
C ASN A 203 -37.59 26.59 -3.86
N SER A 204 -38.79 27.21 -3.82
CA SER A 204 -39.99 26.73 -3.12
C SER A 204 -40.94 26.06 -4.13
N PRO A 205 -41.59 24.92 -3.83
CA PRO A 205 -41.60 24.19 -2.56
C PRO A 205 -40.32 23.39 -2.27
N CYS A 206 -40.00 23.21 -0.99
CA CYS A 206 -38.95 22.31 -0.50
C CYS A 206 -39.59 21.06 0.13
N LEU A 207 -39.29 19.89 -0.42
CA LEU A 207 -39.74 18.59 0.08
C LEU A 207 -38.68 18.00 1.01
N THR A 208 -39.04 17.75 2.28
CA THR A 208 -38.08 17.22 3.25
C THR A 208 -38.72 16.40 4.37
N SER A 209 -37.99 15.45 4.95
CA SER A 209 -38.39 14.63 6.10
C SER A 209 -37.38 14.80 7.24
N PHE A 210 -37.86 14.81 8.49
CA PHE A 210 -37.03 14.96 9.68
C PHE A 210 -37.01 13.66 10.49
N VAL A 211 -35.81 13.09 10.69
CA VAL A 211 -35.60 12.08 11.72
C VAL A 211 -35.54 12.81 13.05
N THR A 212 -36.34 12.41 14.04
CA THR A 212 -36.37 13.07 15.35
C THR A 212 -35.08 12.77 16.12
N ASP A 213 -34.51 13.76 16.80
CA ASP A 213 -33.34 13.62 17.68
C ASP A 213 -33.47 12.43 18.64
N ALA A 214 -34.68 12.12 19.12
CA ALA A 214 -34.94 10.97 20.00
C ALA A 214 -34.68 9.60 19.33
N ASN A 215 -34.90 9.45 18.02
CA ASN A 215 -34.62 8.21 17.30
C ASN A 215 -33.15 8.13 16.89
N GLU A 216 -32.53 9.26 16.58
CA GLU A 216 -31.10 9.34 16.33
C GLU A 216 -30.32 9.05 17.62
N SER A 217 -30.71 9.65 18.74
CA SER A 217 -30.21 9.30 20.08
C SER A 217 -30.52 7.87 20.46
N LEU A 218 -31.67 7.29 20.14
CA LEU A 218 -31.94 5.87 20.44
C LEU A 218 -31.07 4.94 19.60
N ILE A 219 -30.84 5.26 18.32
CA ILE A 219 -29.94 4.49 17.44
C ILE A 219 -28.50 4.62 17.93
N ILE A 220 -28.07 5.83 18.27
CA ILE A 220 -26.74 6.10 18.86
C ILE A 220 -26.62 5.38 20.21
N ASP A 221 -27.60 5.46 21.10
CA ASP A 221 -27.59 4.80 22.41
C ASP A 221 -27.56 3.27 22.27
N VAL A 222 -28.26 2.69 21.29
CA VAL A 222 -28.21 1.24 21.02
C VAL A 222 -26.86 0.83 20.39
N ILE A 223 -26.31 1.64 19.50
CA ILE A 223 -24.95 1.43 18.95
C ILE A 223 -23.91 1.56 20.07
N ASP A 224 -23.96 2.62 20.87
CA ASP A 224 -23.10 2.85 22.04
C ASP A 224 -23.25 1.73 23.08
N GLN A 225 -24.44 1.14 23.26
CA GLN A 225 -24.63 -0.03 24.11
C GLN A 225 -24.04 -1.31 23.50
N ILE A 226 -24.15 -1.51 22.19
CA ILE A 226 -23.51 -2.63 21.48
C ILE A 226 -21.99 -2.48 21.55
N ASP A 227 -21.46 -1.28 21.30
CA ASP A 227 -20.04 -0.95 21.37
C ASP A 227 -19.54 -1.08 22.80
N ALA A 228 -20.29 -0.61 23.81
CA ALA A 228 -19.95 -0.82 25.22
C ALA A 228 -19.95 -2.30 25.60
N LEU A 229 -20.92 -3.10 25.11
CA LEU A 229 -20.94 -4.55 25.33
C LEU A 229 -19.77 -5.23 24.60
N HIS A 230 -19.34 -4.74 23.44
CA HIS A 230 -18.22 -5.29 22.69
C HIS A 230 -16.87 -4.91 23.31
N VAL A 231 -16.68 -3.64 23.71
CA VAL A 231 -15.53 -3.17 24.49
C VAL A 231 -15.46 -3.94 25.81
N GLU A 232 -16.58 -4.15 26.49
CA GLU A 232 -16.60 -4.94 27.72
C GLU A 232 -16.37 -6.43 27.42
N LEU A 233 -16.82 -6.99 26.30
CA LEU A 233 -16.50 -8.37 25.89
C LEU A 233 -15.02 -8.53 25.57
N THR A 234 -14.41 -7.60 24.84
CA THR A 234 -12.98 -7.58 24.50
C THR A 234 -12.14 -7.35 25.75
N ARG A 235 -12.57 -6.44 26.64
CA ARG A 235 -11.97 -6.23 27.95
C ARG A 235 -12.15 -7.44 28.85
N LEU A 236 -13.28 -8.14 28.80
CA LEU A 236 -13.52 -9.37 29.55
C LEU A 236 -12.70 -10.52 28.97
N ARG A 237 -12.54 -10.65 27.66
CA ARG A 237 -11.62 -11.61 27.02
C ARG A 237 -10.19 -11.32 27.42
N ARG A 238 -9.78 -10.04 27.44
CA ARG A 238 -8.47 -9.59 27.91
C ARG A 238 -8.28 -9.84 29.40
N LYS A 239 -9.25 -9.48 30.24
CA LYS A 239 -9.26 -9.77 31.68
C LYS A 239 -9.27 -11.26 31.94
N VAL A 240 -10.02 -12.06 31.20
CA VAL A 240 -9.98 -13.52 31.28
C VAL A 240 -8.58 -14.00 30.91
N ARG A 241 -7.96 -13.49 29.84
CA ARG A 241 -6.55 -13.76 29.50
C ARG A 241 -5.57 -13.32 30.60
N GLU A 242 -5.82 -12.19 31.28
CA GLU A 242 -5.00 -11.64 32.38
C GLU A 242 -5.20 -12.35 33.72
N ILE A 243 -6.41 -12.86 33.98
CA ILE A 243 -6.81 -13.56 35.21
C ILE A 243 -6.51 -15.05 35.13
N LEU A 244 -6.53 -15.63 33.92
CA LEU A 244 -6.06 -17.00 33.70
C LEU A 244 -4.59 -17.04 34.14
N PRO A 245 -4.19 -17.90 35.11
CA PRO A 245 -2.79 -18.12 35.41
C PRO A 245 -2.17 -18.79 34.18
N GLN A 246 -1.44 -18.01 33.39
CA GLN A 246 -0.80 -18.48 32.17
C GLN A 246 0.70 -18.63 32.47
N PRO A 247 1.24 -19.86 32.57
CA PRO A 247 2.68 -20.05 32.51
C PRO A 247 3.12 -19.68 31.08
N GLY A 248 3.39 -18.40 30.83
CA GLY A 248 4.01 -17.96 29.60
C GLY A 248 5.49 -18.21 29.71
N PHE A 249 6.02 -19.09 28.89
CA PHE A 249 7.47 -19.13 28.68
C PHE A 249 7.83 -18.01 27.72
N THR A 250 8.91 -17.31 28.00
CA THR A 250 9.56 -16.41 27.04
C THR A 250 10.87 -17.04 26.57
N ILE A 251 11.53 -16.43 25.59
CA ILE A 251 12.92 -16.81 25.23
C ILE A 251 13.84 -16.76 26.48
N ALA A 252 13.59 -15.85 27.43
CA ALA A 252 14.38 -15.78 28.67
C ALA A 252 14.18 -17.00 29.58
N ASP A 253 13.02 -17.67 29.48
CA ASP A 253 12.67 -18.89 30.24
C ASP A 253 12.98 -20.18 29.44
N TYR A 254 13.73 -20.08 28.35
CA TYR A 254 13.89 -21.16 27.38
C TYR A 254 14.35 -22.48 28.01
N HIS A 255 15.30 -22.46 28.95
CA HIS A 255 15.74 -23.68 29.62
C HIS A 255 14.58 -24.45 30.29
N SER A 256 13.70 -23.74 30.99
CA SER A 256 12.53 -24.32 31.66
C SER A 256 11.52 -24.85 30.64
N TRP A 257 11.34 -24.12 29.54
CA TRP A 257 10.49 -24.54 28.42
C TRP A 257 11.03 -25.83 27.78
N ALA A 258 12.30 -25.85 27.42
CA ALA A 258 12.98 -26.96 26.74
C ALA A 258 12.98 -28.23 27.59
N THR A 259 13.24 -28.10 28.89
CA THR A 259 13.19 -29.22 29.86
C THR A 259 11.80 -29.86 29.93
N ALA A 260 10.74 -29.06 29.80
CA ALA A 260 9.36 -29.57 29.72
C ALA A 260 9.01 -30.09 28.31
N TYR A 261 9.65 -29.55 27.27
CA TYR A 261 9.37 -29.83 25.87
C TYR A 261 9.90 -31.18 25.39
N PHE A 262 11.18 -31.50 25.60
CA PHE A 262 11.77 -32.72 25.04
C PHE A 262 11.07 -34.02 25.46
N PRO A 263 10.62 -34.20 26.72
CA PRO A 263 9.80 -35.37 27.09
C PRO A 263 8.46 -35.43 26.36
N VAL A 264 7.88 -34.29 26.00
CA VAL A 264 6.62 -34.22 25.23
C VAL A 264 6.87 -34.59 23.78
N LEU A 265 7.92 -34.05 23.16
CA LEU A 265 8.35 -34.42 21.81
C LEU A 265 8.62 -35.93 21.74
N ARG A 266 9.38 -36.48 22.68
CA ARG A 266 9.66 -37.92 22.74
C ARG A 266 8.39 -38.77 22.79
N LYS A 267 7.46 -38.43 23.68
CA LYS A 267 6.15 -39.12 23.78
C LYS A 267 5.32 -38.97 22.51
N TYR A 268 5.39 -37.81 21.86
CA TYR A 268 4.72 -37.57 20.60
C TYR A 268 5.27 -38.52 19.52
N VAL A 269 6.59 -38.62 19.34
CA VAL A 269 7.25 -39.53 18.38
C VAL A 269 6.89 -40.99 18.64
N ASP A 270 6.94 -41.43 19.90
CA ASP A 270 6.60 -42.79 20.27
C ASP A 270 5.12 -43.12 20.01
N ARG A 271 4.20 -42.17 20.29
CA ARG A 271 2.75 -42.34 20.06
C ARG A 271 2.38 -42.33 18.58
N THR A 272 3.06 -41.51 17.77
CA THR A 272 2.79 -41.39 16.33
C THR A 272 3.65 -42.30 15.46
N ARG A 273 4.41 -43.21 16.08
CA ARG A 273 5.21 -44.21 15.36
C ARG A 273 4.29 -45.07 14.51
N ASN A 274 4.54 -44.99 13.21
CA ASN A 274 3.90 -45.81 12.20
C ASN A 274 5.01 -46.41 11.34
N ASP A 275 5.35 -47.68 11.60
CA ASP A 275 6.44 -48.39 10.92
C ASP A 275 6.16 -48.56 9.42
N ASP A 276 4.91 -48.44 8.98
CA ASP A 276 4.53 -48.48 7.56
C ASP A 276 4.80 -47.16 6.83
N LEU A 277 5.03 -46.05 7.57
CA LEU A 277 5.25 -44.72 6.98
C LEU A 277 6.63 -44.62 6.33
N ILE A 278 7.67 -45.16 6.99
CA ILE A 278 9.04 -45.16 6.46
C ILE A 278 9.29 -46.50 5.77
N LEU A 279 8.99 -46.56 4.47
CA LEU A 279 9.23 -47.75 3.66
C LEU A 279 10.73 -48.10 3.61
N GLY A 280 11.05 -49.38 3.85
CA GLY A 280 12.37 -49.93 3.56
C GLY A 280 13.42 -49.84 4.67
N ASN A 281 13.08 -49.28 5.85
CA ASN A 281 14.00 -49.12 6.98
C ASN A 281 15.36 -48.51 6.53
N PRO A 282 15.38 -47.28 5.99
CA PRO A 282 16.57 -46.68 5.40
C PRO A 282 17.73 -46.59 6.40
N LEU A 283 18.94 -46.87 5.92
CA LEU A 283 20.18 -46.65 6.67
C LEU A 283 20.53 -45.15 6.61
N VAL A 284 20.87 -44.58 7.77
CA VAL A 284 21.38 -43.20 7.88
C VAL A 284 22.86 -43.24 8.23
N SER A 285 23.72 -42.69 7.37
CA SER A 285 25.14 -42.49 7.68
C SER A 285 25.35 -41.14 8.33
N ILE A 286 25.72 -41.14 9.61
CA ILE A 286 26.04 -39.94 10.37
C ILE A 286 27.54 -39.71 10.26
N VAL A 287 27.95 -38.64 9.59
CA VAL A 287 29.36 -38.32 9.35
C VAL A 287 29.83 -37.30 10.37
N CYS A 288 30.87 -37.67 11.10
CA CYS A 288 31.40 -36.88 12.21
C CYS A 288 32.92 -36.68 12.07
N PRO A 289 33.39 -35.52 11.58
CA PRO A 289 34.80 -35.18 11.54
C PRO A 289 35.32 -34.88 12.95
N VAL A 290 36.47 -35.47 13.32
CA VAL A 290 37.03 -35.40 14.66
C VAL A 290 38.43 -34.79 14.62
N TRP A 291 38.65 -33.72 15.38
CA TRP A 291 40.00 -33.14 15.54
C TRP A 291 40.21 -32.57 16.94
N ASN A 292 41.01 -33.25 17.74
CA ASN A 292 41.38 -32.85 19.11
C ASN A 292 40.20 -32.37 20.00
N PRO A 293 39.07 -33.11 20.07
CA PRO A 293 37.93 -32.69 20.89
C PRO A 293 38.25 -32.81 22.39
N ASP A 294 37.44 -32.13 23.21
CA ASP A 294 37.32 -32.51 24.62
C ASP A 294 36.71 -33.92 24.71
N LEU A 295 37.35 -34.81 25.48
CA LEU A 295 36.95 -36.21 25.52
C LEU A 295 35.58 -36.42 26.19
N THR A 296 35.19 -35.55 27.12
CA THR A 296 33.89 -35.64 27.80
C THR A 296 32.78 -35.27 26.84
N ASP A 297 32.95 -34.14 26.14
CA ASP A 297 31.99 -33.67 25.15
C ASP A 297 31.90 -34.65 23.97
N PHE A 298 33.03 -35.17 23.49
CA PHE A 298 33.08 -36.19 22.44
C PHE A 298 32.36 -37.49 22.82
N THR A 299 32.56 -37.96 24.05
CA THR A 299 31.88 -39.14 24.57
C THR A 299 30.37 -38.89 24.61
N ALA A 300 29.93 -37.72 25.09
CA ALA A 300 28.51 -37.36 25.12
C ALA A 300 27.90 -37.27 23.72
N ALA A 301 28.64 -36.75 22.73
CA ALA A 301 28.23 -36.69 21.33
C ALA A 301 27.94 -38.08 20.77
N ILE A 302 28.87 -39.03 20.93
CA ILE A 302 28.68 -40.43 20.49
C ILE A 302 27.49 -41.08 21.22
N GLU A 303 27.35 -40.87 22.52
CA GLU A 303 26.23 -41.44 23.29
C GLU A 303 24.88 -40.87 22.84
N SER A 304 24.81 -39.60 22.42
CA SER A 304 23.58 -39.01 21.86
C SER A 304 23.15 -39.70 20.56
N VAL A 305 24.10 -40.14 19.74
CA VAL A 305 23.84 -40.95 18.54
C VAL A 305 23.42 -42.38 18.92
N ARG A 306 24.04 -42.97 19.94
CA ARG A 306 23.66 -44.31 20.44
C ARG A 306 22.26 -44.34 21.04
N ALA A 307 21.80 -43.22 21.59
CA ALA A 307 20.47 -43.05 22.19
C ALA A 307 19.34 -42.86 21.16
N GLN A 308 19.66 -42.72 19.87
CA GLN A 308 18.64 -42.51 18.83
C GLN A 308 17.58 -43.61 18.83
N THR A 309 16.31 -43.23 18.65
CA THR A 309 15.20 -44.18 18.52
C THR A 309 15.25 -44.99 17.25
N TRP A 310 15.61 -44.36 16.13
CA TRP A 310 15.90 -45.05 14.89
C TRP A 310 17.14 -45.91 15.11
N GLN A 311 17.07 -47.22 14.83
CA GLN A 311 18.21 -48.12 15.09
C GLN A 311 19.09 -48.37 13.86
N ASN A 312 18.58 -48.11 12.65
CA ASN A 312 19.31 -48.34 11.41
C ASN A 312 20.13 -47.12 10.99
N TRP A 313 21.22 -46.89 11.72
CA TRP A 313 22.22 -45.88 11.43
C TRP A 313 23.63 -46.48 11.49
N GLU A 314 24.57 -45.79 10.88
CA GLU A 314 26.01 -45.95 11.10
C GLU A 314 26.63 -44.60 11.46
N LEU A 315 27.60 -44.59 12.37
CA LEU A 315 28.32 -43.39 12.78
C LEU A 315 29.75 -43.47 12.28
N ILE A 316 30.12 -42.62 11.33
CA ILE A 316 31.43 -42.59 10.71
C ILE A 316 32.26 -41.52 11.40
N LEU A 317 33.17 -41.96 12.28
CA LEU A 317 34.08 -41.09 13.03
C LEU A 317 35.36 -40.90 12.23
N VAL A 318 35.59 -39.71 11.70
CA VAL A 318 36.78 -39.40 10.89
C VAL A 318 37.79 -38.61 11.71
N ASP A 319 38.77 -39.29 12.32
CA ASP A 319 39.89 -38.63 13.01
C ASP A 319 40.83 -37.96 11.99
N ASP A 320 40.79 -36.63 11.91
CA ASP A 320 41.61 -35.80 11.03
C ASP A 320 43.03 -35.59 11.57
N CYS A 321 43.67 -36.69 11.96
CA CYS A 321 45.04 -36.76 12.47
C CYS A 321 45.23 -35.95 13.77
N SER A 322 44.40 -36.19 14.79
CA SER A 322 44.48 -35.53 16.12
C SER A 322 45.80 -35.81 16.87
N LYS A 323 46.50 -36.92 16.56
CA LYS A 323 47.73 -37.35 17.24
C LYS A 323 47.58 -37.53 18.77
N ASN A 324 46.36 -37.79 19.23
CA ASN A 324 46.05 -38.09 20.63
C ASN A 324 45.77 -39.60 20.79
N ALA A 325 46.61 -40.29 21.55
CA ALA A 325 46.49 -41.73 21.78
C ALA A 325 45.26 -42.11 22.63
N GLU A 326 44.85 -41.24 23.54
CA GLU A 326 43.67 -41.43 24.38
C GLU A 326 42.39 -41.31 23.54
N LEU A 327 42.27 -40.27 22.72
CA LEU A 327 41.17 -40.12 21.76
C LEU A 327 41.05 -41.35 20.86
N ARG A 328 42.18 -41.82 20.32
CA ARG A 328 42.20 -43.01 19.47
C ARG A 328 41.68 -44.24 20.21
N ALA A 329 42.09 -44.44 21.47
CA ALA A 329 41.59 -45.53 22.30
C ALA A 329 40.08 -45.43 22.52
N VAL A 330 39.56 -44.23 22.82
CA VAL A 330 38.12 -43.97 22.98
C VAL A 330 37.35 -44.32 21.71
N ILE A 331 37.81 -43.86 20.53
CA ILE A 331 37.20 -44.19 19.24
C ILE A 331 37.19 -45.71 18.99
N GLU A 332 38.32 -46.38 19.22
CA GLU A 332 38.45 -47.82 19.03
C GLU A 332 37.57 -48.62 20.01
N ASP A 333 37.39 -48.14 21.24
CA ASP A 333 36.54 -48.80 22.24
C ASP A 333 35.05 -48.65 21.94
N PHE A 334 34.60 -47.48 21.47
CA PHE A 334 33.25 -47.30 20.95
C PHE A 334 32.98 -48.20 19.73
N ALA A 335 33.91 -48.26 18.78
CA ALA A 335 33.78 -49.12 17.60
C ALA A 335 33.74 -50.63 17.94
N LYS A 336 34.43 -51.06 19.01
CA LYS A 336 34.32 -52.44 19.53
C LYS A 336 32.98 -52.69 20.22
N ALA A 337 32.46 -51.69 20.94
CA ALA A 337 31.23 -51.81 21.73
C ALA A 337 29.96 -51.78 20.87
N ASP A 338 29.94 -51.01 19.78
CA ASP A 338 28.83 -50.91 18.85
C ASP A 338 29.32 -51.00 17.40
N SER A 339 28.98 -52.09 16.73
CA SER A 339 29.41 -52.36 15.36
C SER A 339 28.90 -51.34 14.33
N ARG A 340 27.92 -50.51 14.67
CA ARG A 340 27.44 -49.40 13.83
C ARG A 340 28.41 -48.21 13.79
N ILE A 341 29.35 -48.13 14.73
CA ILE A 341 30.37 -47.08 14.79
C ILE A 341 31.58 -47.49 13.94
N LYS A 342 31.91 -46.68 12.93
CA LYS A 342 32.94 -46.92 11.92
C LYS A 342 34.07 -45.90 12.06
N PRO A 343 35.24 -46.30 12.58
CA PRO A 343 36.36 -45.38 12.73
C PRO A 343 37.17 -45.27 11.43
N LEU A 344 37.49 -44.05 11.03
CA LEU A 344 38.38 -43.71 9.91
C LEU A 344 39.51 -42.80 10.41
N PHE A 345 40.74 -43.26 10.28
CA PHE A 345 41.92 -42.51 10.74
C PHE A 345 42.68 -41.92 9.56
N GLN A 346 42.68 -40.60 9.45
CA GLN A 346 43.43 -39.90 8.41
C GLN A 346 44.93 -39.92 8.69
N LYS A 347 45.72 -40.02 7.61
CA LYS A 347 47.19 -40.02 7.71
C LYS A 347 47.77 -38.63 7.95
N GLN A 348 47.05 -37.60 7.55
CA GLN A 348 47.44 -36.19 7.66
C GLN A 348 46.19 -35.36 7.94
N ASN A 349 46.37 -34.24 8.64
CA ASN A 349 45.28 -33.29 8.86
C ASN A 349 44.94 -32.59 7.54
N GLY A 350 43.73 -32.83 7.05
CA GLY A 350 43.21 -32.32 5.79
C GLY A 350 42.36 -31.06 5.95
N GLY A 351 41.89 -30.76 7.15
CA GLY A 351 40.88 -29.75 7.43
C GLY A 351 39.46 -30.32 7.38
N ILE A 352 38.50 -29.57 7.91
CA ILE A 352 37.11 -30.04 8.13
C ILE A 352 36.44 -30.54 6.84
N SER A 353 36.62 -29.85 5.71
CA SER A 353 36.03 -30.28 4.44
C SER A 353 36.59 -31.63 3.97
N ILE A 354 37.90 -31.85 4.07
CA ILE A 354 38.54 -33.09 3.62
C ILE A 354 38.19 -34.26 4.55
N ALA A 355 38.18 -34.02 5.86
CA ALA A 355 37.77 -35.02 6.84
C ALA A 355 36.30 -35.44 6.62
N THR A 356 35.41 -34.46 6.47
CA THR A 356 34.00 -34.72 6.19
C THR A 356 33.83 -35.50 4.89
N ASN A 357 34.49 -35.09 3.81
CA ASN A 357 34.42 -35.78 2.51
C ASN A 357 34.87 -37.24 2.57
N ALA A 358 35.91 -37.56 3.34
CA ALA A 358 36.31 -38.96 3.54
C ALA A 358 35.24 -39.78 4.26
N GLY A 359 34.49 -39.16 5.17
CA GLY A 359 33.31 -39.76 5.77
C GLY A 359 32.17 -39.94 4.77
N LEU A 360 31.91 -38.94 3.92
CA LEU A 360 30.91 -39.02 2.85
C LEU A 360 31.25 -40.14 1.83
N GLU A 361 32.53 -40.33 1.49
CA GLU A 361 32.99 -41.42 0.61
C GLU A 361 32.79 -42.81 1.22
N ALA A 362 32.85 -42.92 2.55
CA ALA A 362 32.66 -44.17 3.27
C ALA A 362 31.18 -44.46 3.60
N ALA A 363 30.29 -43.47 3.48
CA ALA A 363 28.87 -43.59 3.79
C ALA A 363 28.17 -44.61 2.90
N GLN A 364 27.36 -45.49 3.52
CA GLN A 364 26.57 -46.53 2.85
C GLN A 364 25.05 -46.28 2.94
N GLY A 365 24.66 -45.27 3.71
CA GLY A 365 23.28 -44.91 3.98
C GLY A 365 22.56 -44.37 2.77
N GLU A 366 21.24 -44.58 2.75
CA GLU A 366 20.36 -43.90 1.80
C GLU A 366 20.27 -42.40 2.12
N TRP A 367 20.46 -42.05 3.39
CA TRP A 367 20.55 -40.70 3.90
C TRP A 367 21.91 -40.48 4.56
N VAL A 368 22.41 -39.25 4.44
CA VAL A 368 23.62 -38.79 5.11
C VAL A 368 23.26 -37.64 6.03
N ALA A 369 23.73 -37.67 7.28
CA ALA A 369 23.59 -36.62 8.27
C ALA A 369 24.96 -36.04 8.61
N PHE A 370 25.06 -34.72 8.74
CA PHE A 370 26.26 -34.03 9.24
C PHE A 370 26.17 -33.87 10.75
N PHE A 371 27.26 -34.13 11.48
CA PHE A 371 27.28 -34.09 12.93
C PHE A 371 28.65 -33.67 13.47
N ASP A 372 28.70 -32.62 14.29
CA ASP A 372 29.95 -32.17 14.90
C ASP A 372 30.29 -32.99 16.16
N HIS A 373 31.59 -33.13 16.40
CA HIS A 373 32.11 -34.08 17.39
C HIS A 373 31.87 -33.68 18.85
N ASP A 374 31.43 -32.45 19.11
CA ASP A 374 31.20 -31.89 20.45
C ASP A 374 29.72 -31.55 20.71
N ASP A 375 28.85 -31.76 19.73
CA ASP A 375 27.43 -31.44 19.83
C ASP A 375 26.56 -32.65 20.20
N LEU A 376 25.28 -32.40 20.50
CA LEU A 376 24.34 -33.45 20.89
C LEU A 376 23.14 -33.50 19.95
N LEU A 377 22.70 -34.72 19.62
CA LEU A 377 21.40 -34.93 18.98
C LEU A 377 20.32 -35.18 20.03
N ALA A 378 19.11 -34.67 19.79
CA ALA A 378 17.93 -35.12 20.51
C ALA A 378 17.71 -36.62 20.24
N ASP A 379 17.23 -37.38 21.21
CA ASP A 379 17.11 -38.84 21.13
C ASP A 379 16.15 -39.36 20.04
N VAL A 380 15.30 -38.50 19.48
CA VAL A 380 14.38 -38.79 18.38
C VAL A 380 14.80 -38.18 17.04
N ALA A 381 15.94 -37.48 16.98
CA ALA A 381 16.34 -36.64 15.87
C ALA A 381 16.31 -37.36 14.52
N VAL A 382 17.00 -38.51 14.40
CA VAL A 382 17.07 -39.26 13.14
C VAL A 382 15.72 -39.81 12.72
N GLU A 383 14.93 -40.35 13.67
CA GLU A 383 13.61 -40.89 13.39
C GLU A 383 12.65 -39.81 12.91
N TYR A 384 12.62 -38.65 13.59
CA TYR A 384 11.72 -37.55 13.24
C TYR A 384 12.05 -36.99 11.86
N MET A 385 13.33 -36.76 11.58
CA MET A 385 13.80 -36.29 10.28
C MET A 385 13.41 -37.24 9.15
N LEU A 386 13.53 -38.55 9.33
CA LEU A 386 13.11 -39.54 8.32
C LEU A 386 11.59 -39.52 8.07
N ARG A 387 10.78 -39.36 9.13
CA ARG A 387 9.33 -39.25 9.01
C ARG A 387 8.94 -38.01 8.22
N GLU A 388 9.52 -36.86 8.56
CA GLU A 388 9.25 -35.60 7.87
C GLU A 388 9.77 -35.60 6.45
N ALA A 389 10.97 -36.15 6.18
CA ALA A 389 11.49 -36.34 4.83
C ALA A 389 10.56 -37.21 3.98
N THR A 390 9.96 -38.25 4.57
CA THR A 390 9.00 -39.11 3.86
C THR A 390 7.68 -38.40 3.59
N ARG A 391 7.14 -37.68 4.58
CA ARG A 391 5.88 -36.92 4.48
C ARG A 391 5.98 -35.79 3.45
N SER A 392 7.05 -35.00 3.50
CA SER A 392 7.35 -33.91 2.58
C SER A 392 7.89 -34.40 1.22
N ARG A 393 8.36 -35.65 1.15
CA ARG A 393 9.13 -36.20 0.01
C ARG A 393 10.39 -35.38 -0.28
N ALA A 394 10.99 -34.79 0.74
CA ALA A 394 12.22 -34.01 0.62
C ALA A 394 13.41 -34.88 0.22
N ASP A 395 14.40 -34.25 -0.42
CA ASP A 395 15.72 -34.82 -0.69
C ASP A 395 16.79 -34.18 0.22
N LEU A 396 16.50 -33.01 0.80
CA LEU A 396 17.29 -32.35 1.84
C LEU A 396 16.36 -31.87 2.95
N ILE A 397 16.73 -32.09 4.20
CA ILE A 397 15.95 -31.70 5.37
C ILE A 397 16.86 -31.14 6.45
N TYR A 398 16.40 -30.12 7.16
CA TYR A 398 17.13 -29.50 8.29
C TYR A 398 16.20 -29.22 9.47
N SER A 399 16.74 -29.20 10.69
CA SER A 399 15.96 -28.92 11.90
C SER A 399 16.29 -27.58 12.54
N ASP A 400 15.47 -27.16 13.51
CA ASP A 400 15.87 -26.15 14.48
C ASP A 400 16.98 -26.66 15.41
N GLU A 401 17.65 -25.73 16.08
CA GLU A 401 18.70 -26.00 17.04
C GLU A 401 18.63 -25.03 18.23
N ASP A 402 19.23 -25.43 19.34
CA ASP A 402 19.52 -24.54 20.46
C ASP A 402 20.99 -24.65 20.85
N LYS A 403 21.39 -23.92 21.89
CA LYS A 403 22.71 -24.04 22.48
C LYS A 403 22.65 -24.70 23.84
N ILE A 404 23.66 -25.51 24.16
CA ILE A 404 23.83 -26.10 25.48
C ILE A 404 25.15 -25.63 26.11
N ASP A 405 25.08 -25.11 27.33
CA ASP A 405 26.27 -24.71 28.08
C ASP A 405 26.91 -25.91 28.80
N ALA A 406 28.13 -25.71 29.33
CA ALA A 406 28.87 -26.74 30.05
C ALA A 406 28.17 -27.28 31.31
N SER A 407 27.13 -26.60 31.81
CA SER A 407 26.31 -27.04 32.94
C SER A 407 25.06 -27.82 32.49
N GLY A 408 24.84 -27.98 31.18
CA GLY A 408 23.69 -28.64 30.60
C GLY A 408 22.46 -27.76 30.45
N TYR A 409 22.59 -26.43 30.56
CA TYR A 409 21.45 -25.53 30.35
C TYR A 409 21.27 -25.22 28.86
N TYR A 410 20.08 -25.52 28.35
CA TYR A 410 19.59 -25.03 27.06
C TYR A 410 19.44 -23.50 27.02
N ARG A 411 19.96 -22.86 25.98
CA ARG A 411 20.00 -21.40 25.77
C ARG A 411 19.85 -21.08 24.28
N GLU A 412 19.56 -19.80 23.99
CA GLU A 412 19.64 -19.22 22.64
C GLU A 412 19.00 -20.08 21.53
N PRO A 413 17.68 -20.38 21.61
CA PRO A 413 17.01 -21.17 20.59
C PRO A 413 17.05 -20.46 19.23
N ALA A 414 17.45 -21.20 18.21
CA ALA A 414 17.33 -20.81 16.82
C ALA A 414 16.07 -21.49 16.23
N PHE A 415 14.91 -20.85 16.44
CA PHE A 415 13.66 -21.19 15.78
C PHE A 415 13.67 -20.61 14.37
N LYS A 416 13.93 -21.48 13.40
CA LYS A 416 14.19 -21.12 12.01
C LYS A 416 12.87 -20.93 11.26
N THR A 417 13.01 -20.25 10.12
CA THR A 417 11.99 -20.18 9.08
C THR A 417 12.07 -21.44 8.20
N ASP A 418 10.99 -21.73 7.49
CA ASP A 418 11.05 -22.61 6.31
C ASP A 418 12.05 -22.08 5.27
N TRP A 419 12.38 -22.93 4.31
CA TRP A 419 13.42 -22.69 3.32
C TRP A 419 13.30 -21.32 2.65
N ASN A 420 14.23 -20.45 3.00
CA ASN A 420 14.31 -19.06 2.55
C ASN A 420 15.65 -18.82 1.83
N TYR A 421 15.66 -19.04 0.52
CA TYR A 421 16.86 -18.84 -0.30
C TYR A 421 17.39 -17.40 -0.21
N ARG A 422 16.50 -16.40 -0.18
CA ARG A 422 16.94 -14.99 -0.14
C ARG A 422 17.64 -14.66 1.17
N LEU A 423 17.16 -15.20 2.30
CA LEU A 423 17.82 -15.10 3.60
C LEU A 423 19.15 -15.86 3.61
N LEU A 424 19.22 -17.04 2.99
CA LEU A 424 20.45 -17.84 2.88
C LEU A 424 21.57 -17.05 2.21
N LEU A 425 21.29 -16.18 1.24
CA LEU A 425 22.32 -15.34 0.63
C LEU A 425 22.94 -14.32 1.61
N GLY A 426 22.19 -13.92 2.65
CA GLY A 426 22.65 -12.97 3.68
C GLY A 426 23.29 -13.64 4.90
N VAL A 427 22.86 -14.85 5.26
CA VAL A 427 23.37 -15.58 6.42
C VAL A 427 23.06 -17.07 6.32
N ASN A 428 24.00 -17.93 6.74
CA ASN A 428 23.70 -19.35 6.93
C ASN A 428 22.81 -19.53 8.18
N TYR A 429 21.49 -19.44 8.02
CA TYR A 429 20.53 -19.65 9.11
C TYR A 429 20.17 -21.14 9.31
N VAL A 430 20.57 -22.02 8.38
CA VAL A 430 20.26 -23.46 8.43
C VAL A 430 21.21 -24.17 9.39
N CYS A 431 22.49 -23.81 9.40
CA CYS A 431 23.51 -24.34 10.31
C CYS A 431 23.55 -25.89 10.34
N HIS A 432 23.47 -26.49 11.54
CA HIS A 432 24.13 -27.78 11.80
C HIS A 432 23.33 -29.00 11.30
N PHE A 433 22.19 -29.34 11.88
CA PHE A 433 21.59 -30.66 11.62
C PHE A 433 20.87 -30.75 10.28
N VAL A 434 21.64 -31.13 9.25
CA VAL A 434 21.18 -31.33 7.88
C VAL A 434 21.27 -32.81 7.53
N MET A 435 20.19 -33.35 6.98
CA MET A 435 20.16 -34.66 6.33
C MET A 435 19.89 -34.52 4.84
N ILE A 436 20.65 -35.23 4.03
CA ILE A 436 20.51 -35.23 2.58
C ILE A 436 20.46 -36.66 2.04
N ARG A 437 19.58 -36.89 1.08
CA ARG A 437 19.49 -38.17 0.37
C ARG A 437 20.79 -38.39 -0.39
N HIS A 438 21.39 -39.56 -0.27
CA HIS A 438 22.70 -39.84 -0.88
C HIS A 438 22.70 -39.60 -2.41
N SER A 439 21.60 -39.92 -3.10
CA SER A 439 21.43 -39.63 -4.53
C SER A 439 21.40 -38.14 -4.89
N ALA A 440 20.96 -37.28 -3.98
CA ALA A 440 21.01 -35.82 -4.15
C ALA A 440 22.41 -35.30 -3.84
N LEU A 441 23.04 -35.80 -2.77
CA LEU A 441 24.43 -35.48 -2.41
C LEU A 441 25.39 -35.76 -3.57
N GLN A 442 25.23 -36.86 -4.29
CA GLN A 442 26.04 -37.17 -5.47
C GLN A 442 25.96 -36.12 -6.59
N LYS A 443 24.85 -35.38 -6.68
CA LYS A 443 24.69 -34.29 -7.66
C LYS A 443 25.30 -32.98 -7.15
N VAL A 444 25.15 -32.71 -5.85
CA VAL A 444 25.66 -31.49 -5.18
C VAL A 444 27.18 -31.53 -5.03
N GLY A 445 27.75 -32.71 -4.78
CA GLY A 445 29.15 -32.90 -4.38
C GLY A 445 29.36 -32.66 -2.87
N GLY A 446 30.53 -33.07 -2.38
CA GLY A 446 30.92 -32.89 -0.97
C GLY A 446 31.23 -31.43 -0.59
N LEU A 447 31.88 -31.24 0.56
CA LEU A 447 32.36 -29.94 1.01
C LEU A 447 33.60 -29.50 0.20
N ASN A 448 33.75 -28.20 -0.03
CA ASN A 448 34.90 -27.65 -0.74
C ASN A 448 35.83 -26.91 0.24
N LYS A 449 37.07 -27.41 0.33
CA LYS A 449 38.13 -26.88 1.21
C LYS A 449 38.45 -25.41 0.96
N GLU A 450 38.23 -24.90 -0.24
CA GLU A 450 38.44 -23.46 -0.53
C GLU A 450 37.54 -22.54 0.29
N TYR A 451 36.46 -23.07 0.86
CA TYR A 451 35.52 -22.35 1.71
C TYR A 451 35.59 -22.78 3.17
N ASP A 452 36.65 -23.47 3.63
CA ASP A 452 36.82 -23.77 5.06
C ASP A 452 36.62 -22.48 5.90
N GLY A 453 35.70 -22.53 6.87
CA GLY A 453 35.15 -21.37 7.61
C GLY A 453 33.71 -21.00 7.24
N ALA A 454 33.26 -21.37 6.04
CA ALA A 454 31.91 -21.18 5.51
C ALA A 454 31.49 -22.34 4.58
N GLN A 455 32.08 -23.53 4.78
CA GLN A 455 31.94 -24.69 3.89
C GLN A 455 30.51 -25.27 3.91
N ASP A 456 29.84 -25.14 5.04
CA ASP A 456 28.42 -25.45 5.26
C ASP A 456 27.53 -24.51 4.44
N HIS A 457 27.84 -23.20 4.45
CA HIS A 457 27.13 -22.20 3.67
C HIS A 457 27.28 -22.44 2.17
N ASP A 458 28.50 -22.68 1.67
CA ASP A 458 28.75 -23.07 0.27
C ASP A 458 27.98 -24.34 -0.11
N PHE A 459 27.99 -25.36 0.75
CA PHE A 459 27.28 -26.60 0.50
C PHE A 459 25.77 -26.39 0.33
N LEU A 460 25.14 -25.60 1.20
CA LEU A 460 23.72 -25.29 1.12
C LEU A 460 23.37 -24.43 -0.11
N LEU A 461 24.24 -23.49 -0.46
CA LEU A 461 24.10 -22.70 -1.69
C LEU A 461 24.16 -23.60 -2.93
N ARG A 462 25.13 -24.52 -3.02
CA ARG A 462 25.18 -25.52 -4.10
C ARG A 462 24.00 -26.48 -4.07
N ALA A 463 23.53 -26.89 -2.89
CA ALA A 463 22.35 -27.74 -2.76
C ALA A 463 21.13 -27.06 -3.40
N SER A 464 20.97 -25.75 -3.21
CA SER A 464 19.89 -24.96 -3.84
C SER A 464 19.97 -24.87 -5.38
N GLU A 465 21.15 -25.13 -5.96
CA GLU A 465 21.33 -25.16 -7.43
C GLU A 465 20.82 -26.48 -8.04
N HIS A 466 20.87 -27.58 -7.27
CA HIS A 466 20.57 -28.93 -7.76
C HIS A 466 19.29 -29.55 -7.21
N ILE A 467 18.83 -29.08 -6.06
CA ILE A 467 17.63 -29.56 -5.38
C ILE A 467 16.54 -28.48 -5.50
N PRO A 468 15.40 -28.77 -6.14
CA PRO A 468 14.27 -27.86 -6.18
C PRO A 468 13.82 -27.48 -4.77
N SER A 469 13.36 -26.24 -4.57
CA SER A 469 12.96 -25.74 -3.24
C SER A 469 11.88 -26.59 -2.56
N GLU A 470 10.97 -27.17 -3.34
CA GLU A 470 9.90 -28.07 -2.85
C GLU A 470 10.42 -29.44 -2.37
N LYS A 471 11.70 -29.73 -2.61
CA LYS A 471 12.43 -30.90 -2.13
C LYS A 471 13.36 -30.58 -0.96
N ILE A 472 13.34 -29.34 -0.47
CA ILE A 472 14.05 -28.90 0.72
C ILE A 472 13.03 -28.62 1.81
N HIS A 473 13.14 -29.30 2.95
CA HIS A 473 12.15 -29.20 4.02
C HIS A 473 12.79 -28.81 5.35
N HIS A 474 12.09 -27.93 6.07
CA HIS A 474 12.42 -27.53 7.42
C HIS A 474 11.57 -28.32 8.41
N VAL A 475 12.21 -28.89 9.42
CA VAL A 475 11.55 -29.49 10.57
C VAL A 475 11.61 -28.48 11.72
N PRO A 476 10.49 -27.83 12.09
CA PRO A 476 10.46 -26.82 13.15
C PRO A 476 10.50 -27.47 14.54
N GLU A 477 11.51 -28.32 14.76
CA GLU A 477 11.79 -29.02 16.00
C GLU A 477 13.25 -28.90 16.37
N ILE A 478 13.52 -28.70 17.66
CA ILE A 478 14.88 -28.64 18.20
C ILE A 478 15.41 -30.07 18.28
N LEU A 479 16.17 -30.47 17.27
CA LEU A 479 16.74 -31.84 17.16
C LEU A 479 18.27 -31.86 17.35
N TYR A 480 18.87 -30.70 17.55
CA TYR A 480 20.31 -30.50 17.68
C TYR A 480 20.62 -29.49 18.79
N HIS A 481 21.61 -29.80 19.62
CA HIS A 481 22.09 -28.94 20.70
C HIS A 481 23.55 -28.58 20.44
N TRP A 482 23.78 -27.33 20.06
CA TRP A 482 25.11 -26.79 19.80
C TRP A 482 25.82 -26.42 21.10
N ARG A 483 26.96 -27.05 21.37
CA ARG A 483 27.71 -26.81 22.61
C ARG A 483 28.44 -25.47 22.58
N ILE A 484 28.27 -24.71 23.65
CA ILE A 484 29.03 -23.48 23.87
C ILE A 484 30.39 -23.85 24.45
N THR A 485 31.45 -23.86 23.64
CA THR A 485 32.82 -24.11 24.11
C THR A 485 33.64 -22.82 24.13
N ALA A 486 34.59 -22.71 25.08
CA ALA A 486 35.46 -21.53 25.20
C ALA A 486 36.35 -21.30 23.96
N ASN A 487 36.60 -22.38 23.20
CA ASN A 487 37.40 -22.42 21.98
C ASN A 487 36.55 -22.42 20.70
N SER A 488 35.22 -22.34 20.77
CA SER A 488 34.38 -22.22 19.56
C SER A 488 34.89 -21.06 18.70
N THR A 489 34.82 -21.22 17.38
CA THR A 489 35.27 -20.27 16.33
C THR A 489 34.86 -18.81 16.57
N ALA A 490 33.85 -18.58 17.42
CA ALA A 490 33.39 -17.28 17.91
C ALA A 490 34.42 -16.47 18.75
N SER A 491 35.43 -17.08 19.37
CA SER A 491 36.30 -16.40 20.35
C SER A 491 37.61 -15.81 19.79
N ASP A 492 38.13 -16.28 18.66
CA ASP A 492 39.43 -15.82 18.13
C ASP A 492 39.31 -14.83 16.95
N ILE A 493 39.94 -13.66 17.07
CA ILE A 493 39.88 -12.55 16.10
C ILE A 493 40.52 -12.96 14.75
N GLY A 494 41.56 -13.80 14.77
CA GLY A 494 42.20 -14.32 13.57
C GLY A 494 41.29 -15.29 12.79
N ASN A 495 40.49 -16.08 13.51
CA ASN A 495 39.56 -17.03 12.90
C ASN A 495 38.34 -16.34 12.25
N LYS A 496 38.01 -15.12 12.69
CA LYS A 496 36.89 -14.36 12.12
C LYS A 496 37.16 -13.91 10.69
N ARG A 497 38.38 -13.46 10.35
CA ARG A 497 38.63 -12.84 9.04
C ARG A 497 38.63 -13.85 7.88
N TYR A 498 39.26 -15.01 8.06
CA TYR A 498 39.27 -16.02 6.99
C TYR A 498 37.86 -16.56 6.72
N ALA A 499 37.04 -16.76 7.75
CA ALA A 499 35.66 -17.23 7.61
C ALA A 499 34.78 -16.20 6.90
N ILE A 500 34.99 -14.90 7.18
CA ILE A 500 34.32 -13.81 6.45
C ILE A 500 34.70 -13.85 4.97
N ASP A 501 36.00 -13.90 4.65
CA ASP A 501 36.48 -13.91 3.27
C ASP A 501 35.99 -15.17 2.52
N ALA A 502 36.00 -16.34 3.19
CA ALA A 502 35.49 -17.60 2.67
C ALA A 502 33.99 -17.53 2.35
N GLY A 503 33.18 -16.94 3.23
CA GLY A 503 31.75 -16.82 2.99
C GLY A 503 31.38 -15.76 1.95
N ILE A 504 32.10 -14.62 1.89
CA ILE A 504 31.96 -13.67 0.77
C ILE A 504 32.23 -14.40 -0.56
N LYS A 505 33.30 -15.20 -0.60
CA LYS A 505 33.64 -16.00 -1.78
C LYS A 505 32.55 -17.03 -2.09
N ALA A 506 32.04 -17.76 -1.09
CA ALA A 506 31.00 -18.77 -1.28
C ALA A 506 29.73 -18.19 -1.93
N VAL A 507 29.26 -17.04 -1.43
CA VAL A 507 28.07 -16.37 -1.97
C VAL A 507 28.34 -15.78 -3.35
N ASN A 508 29.48 -15.11 -3.57
CA ASN A 508 29.85 -14.58 -4.90
C ASN A 508 29.92 -15.70 -5.96
N ASP A 509 30.69 -16.77 -5.69
CA ASP A 509 30.85 -17.88 -6.63
C ASP A 509 29.51 -18.59 -6.91
N HIS A 510 28.62 -18.67 -5.92
CA HIS A 510 27.26 -19.17 -6.13
C HIS A 510 26.45 -18.29 -7.09
N LEU A 511 26.46 -16.97 -6.90
CA LEU A 511 25.76 -16.03 -7.77
C LEU A 511 26.34 -16.03 -9.19
N GLU A 512 27.66 -16.18 -9.34
CA GLU A 512 28.32 -16.37 -10.63
C GLU A 512 27.85 -17.65 -11.34
N ARG A 513 27.80 -18.80 -10.64
CA ARG A 513 27.27 -20.07 -11.21
C ARG A 513 25.81 -19.94 -11.64
N ARG A 514 25.03 -19.14 -10.91
CA ARG A 514 23.62 -18.81 -11.21
C ARG A 514 23.47 -17.77 -12.32
N ASN A 515 24.55 -17.18 -12.82
CA ASN A 515 24.57 -16.07 -13.77
C ASN A 515 23.78 -14.84 -13.28
N LEU A 516 23.85 -14.53 -11.98
CA LEU A 516 23.21 -13.37 -11.38
C LEU A 516 24.25 -12.26 -11.15
N PRO A 517 24.07 -11.06 -11.72
CA PRO A 517 25.02 -9.96 -11.55
C PRO A 517 24.86 -9.35 -10.15
N ALA A 518 25.85 -9.51 -9.29
CA ALA A 518 25.86 -8.95 -7.94
C ALA A 518 27.28 -8.76 -7.42
N ASN A 519 27.43 -7.90 -6.42
CA ASN A 519 28.61 -7.85 -5.55
C ASN A 519 28.20 -8.23 -4.13
N VAL A 520 29.04 -9.01 -3.45
CA VAL A 520 28.80 -9.42 -2.06
C VAL A 520 29.82 -8.79 -1.13
N ASP A 521 29.33 -8.17 -0.06
CA ASP A 521 30.14 -7.55 1.00
C ASP A 521 29.77 -8.12 2.36
N SER A 522 30.69 -8.07 3.33
CA SER A 522 30.39 -8.41 4.73
C SER A 522 29.72 -7.24 5.45
N GLN A 523 28.67 -7.54 6.20
CA GLN A 523 28.07 -6.63 7.16
C GLN A 523 28.81 -6.69 8.50
N MET A 524 29.12 -5.51 9.06
CA MET A 524 29.70 -5.34 10.40
C MET A 524 31.02 -6.10 10.63
N GLY A 525 31.71 -6.54 9.57
CA GLY A 525 32.91 -7.37 9.68
C GLY A 525 32.61 -8.73 10.33
N MET A 526 31.45 -9.31 10.01
CA MET A 526 30.99 -10.62 10.48
C MET A 526 30.61 -11.51 9.29
N THR A 527 30.33 -12.78 9.54
CA THR A 527 29.82 -13.77 8.56
C THR A 527 28.34 -13.53 8.23
N LEU A 528 28.03 -12.27 7.93
CA LEU A 528 26.74 -11.71 7.55
C LEU A 528 26.99 -10.94 6.26
N TYR A 529 26.13 -11.07 5.25
CA TYR A 529 26.43 -10.62 3.90
C TYR A 529 25.35 -9.69 3.33
N THR A 530 25.79 -8.65 2.63
CA THR A 530 24.95 -7.81 1.77
C THR A 530 25.15 -8.22 0.33
N VAL A 531 24.06 -8.47 -0.38
CA VAL A 531 24.07 -8.74 -1.83
C VAL A 531 23.60 -7.49 -2.57
N ASN A 532 24.52 -6.86 -3.29
CA ASN A 532 24.27 -5.66 -4.09
C ASN A 532 24.08 -6.05 -5.56
N TRP A 533 22.83 -6.25 -5.99
CA TRP A 533 22.48 -6.56 -7.37
C TRP A 533 22.98 -5.51 -8.38
N GLN A 534 23.48 -5.94 -9.54
CA GLN A 534 24.10 -5.12 -10.58
C GLN A 534 23.36 -5.26 -11.93
N PHE A 535 22.03 -5.26 -11.92
CA PHE A 535 21.25 -5.34 -13.15
C PHE A 535 21.34 -4.02 -13.95
N ASN A 536 21.63 -4.12 -15.24
CA ASN A 536 21.65 -2.97 -16.17
C ASN A 536 20.31 -2.80 -16.92
N GLN A 537 19.20 -3.14 -16.27
CA GLN A 537 17.86 -3.09 -16.86
C GLN A 537 16.98 -2.16 -16.04
N PHE A 538 16.23 -1.30 -16.74
CA PHE A 538 15.34 -0.32 -16.11
C PHE A 538 13.89 -0.50 -16.61
N PRO A 539 13.22 -1.62 -16.25
CA PRO A 539 11.81 -1.82 -16.55
C PRO A 539 10.95 -0.66 -16.04
N SER A 540 9.85 -0.39 -16.72
CA SER A 540 8.98 0.74 -16.39
C SER A 540 8.22 0.51 -15.08
N VAL A 541 8.15 1.55 -14.24
CA VAL A 541 7.41 1.52 -12.96
C VAL A 541 6.36 2.62 -12.94
N THR A 542 5.13 2.27 -12.56
CA THR A 542 4.10 3.26 -12.20
C THR A 542 3.91 3.29 -10.69
N ILE A 543 4.17 4.45 -10.08
CA ILE A 543 3.97 4.71 -8.65
C ILE A 543 2.57 5.25 -8.45
N ILE A 544 1.73 4.54 -7.69
CA ILE A 544 0.33 4.88 -7.43
C ILE A 544 0.21 5.38 -6.00
N ILE A 545 -0.23 6.63 -5.84
CA ILE A 545 -0.32 7.30 -4.54
C ILE A 545 -1.76 7.81 -4.33
N PRO A 546 -2.60 7.09 -3.57
CA PRO A 546 -3.91 7.58 -3.22
C PRO A 546 -3.83 8.68 -2.16
N TYR A 547 -4.64 9.72 -2.33
CA TYR A 547 -4.80 10.76 -1.33
C TYR A 547 -6.24 11.31 -1.31
N LYS A 548 -6.62 11.85 -0.17
CA LYS A 548 -7.85 12.62 0.02
C LYS A 548 -7.55 13.71 1.04
N ASP A 549 -7.75 14.96 0.63
CA ASP A 549 -7.30 16.12 1.41
C ASP A 549 -5.80 15.99 1.77
N GLU A 550 -5.35 16.53 2.91
CA GLU A 550 -3.94 16.40 3.37
C GLU A 550 -2.89 16.79 2.31
N ILE A 551 -3.16 17.91 1.62
CA ILE A 551 -2.31 18.42 0.54
C ILE A 551 -0.86 18.67 0.98
N PRO A 552 -0.57 19.22 2.18
CA PRO A 552 0.81 19.40 2.62
C PRO A 552 1.59 18.07 2.72
N THR A 553 0.94 17.01 3.21
CA THR A 553 1.52 15.67 3.35
C THR A 553 1.79 15.06 1.99
N THR A 554 0.80 15.11 1.09
CA THR A 554 0.88 14.58 -0.28
C THR A 554 1.95 15.31 -1.10
N ALA A 555 2.02 16.65 -0.99
CA ALA A 555 3.05 17.45 -1.66
C ALA A 555 4.45 17.09 -1.16
N ARG A 556 4.64 16.91 0.16
CA ARG A 556 5.93 16.49 0.74
C ARG A 556 6.35 15.11 0.25
N CYS A 557 5.42 14.16 0.11
CA CYS A 557 5.68 12.83 -0.45
C CYS A 557 6.14 12.94 -1.91
N LEU A 558 5.41 13.69 -2.74
CA LEU A 558 5.76 13.91 -4.15
C LEU A 558 7.13 14.60 -4.30
N ASP A 559 7.39 15.64 -3.51
CA ASP A 559 8.66 16.35 -3.50
C ASP A 559 9.83 15.43 -3.14
N ALA A 560 9.63 14.52 -2.17
CA ALA A 560 10.64 13.52 -1.81
C ALA A 560 10.93 12.57 -2.98
N ILE A 561 9.90 12.07 -3.65
CA ILE A 561 10.05 11.20 -4.83
C ILE A 561 10.81 11.93 -5.94
N GLN A 562 10.40 13.14 -6.29
CA GLN A 562 11.02 13.94 -7.36
C GLN A 562 12.47 14.30 -7.03
N LYS A 563 12.77 14.59 -5.77
CA LYS A 563 14.10 14.97 -5.30
C LYS A 563 15.08 13.79 -5.29
N TYR A 564 14.67 12.64 -4.77
CA TYR A 564 15.59 11.54 -4.48
C TYR A 564 15.64 10.47 -5.57
N THR A 565 14.54 10.20 -6.29
CA THR A 565 14.50 9.07 -7.23
C THR A 565 15.47 9.26 -8.40
N ARG A 566 16.47 8.37 -8.52
CA ARG A 566 17.41 8.32 -9.66
C ARG A 566 17.04 7.30 -10.72
N TYR A 567 16.06 6.44 -10.43
CA TYR A 567 15.58 5.45 -11.38
C TYR A 567 15.03 6.15 -12.63
N PRO A 568 15.45 5.76 -13.85
CA PRO A 568 15.17 6.55 -15.04
C PRO A 568 13.77 6.34 -15.64
N ASN A 569 13.13 5.21 -15.38
CA ASN A 569 11.91 4.79 -16.08
C ASN A 569 10.73 4.64 -15.12
N TYR A 570 10.26 5.76 -14.56
CA TYR A 570 9.09 5.77 -13.70
C TYR A 570 8.13 6.91 -14.03
N LYS A 571 6.86 6.71 -13.65
CA LYS A 571 5.85 7.78 -13.57
C LYS A 571 5.08 7.68 -12.27
N VAL A 572 4.39 8.75 -11.89
CA VAL A 572 3.58 8.85 -10.67
C VAL A 572 2.13 9.14 -11.02
N ILE A 573 1.20 8.40 -10.43
CA ILE A 573 -0.24 8.64 -10.50
C ILE A 573 -0.71 9.02 -9.10
N LEU A 574 -1.10 10.27 -8.93
CA LEU A 574 -1.77 10.71 -7.71
C LEU A 574 -3.27 10.44 -7.85
N VAL A 575 -3.80 9.55 -7.03
CA VAL A 575 -5.22 9.16 -7.07
C VAL A 575 -6.00 10.02 -6.09
N ASN A 576 -6.57 11.12 -6.57
CA ASN A 576 -7.39 12.04 -5.78
C ASN A 576 -8.77 11.42 -5.51
N ASN A 577 -9.03 10.95 -4.29
CA ASN A 577 -10.34 10.44 -3.88
C ASN A 577 -11.29 11.59 -3.48
N TRP A 578 -11.62 12.42 -4.47
CA TRP A 578 -12.62 13.47 -4.40
C TRP A 578 -12.37 14.55 -3.33
N SER A 579 -11.14 15.08 -3.30
CA SER A 579 -10.84 16.32 -2.54
C SER A 579 -11.56 17.50 -3.20
N ILE A 580 -12.27 18.32 -2.40
CA ILE A 580 -13.12 19.44 -2.89
C ILE A 580 -12.68 20.81 -2.36
N THR A 581 -11.49 20.90 -1.75
CA THR A 581 -10.95 22.14 -1.19
C THR A 581 -10.26 22.99 -2.26
N GLU A 582 -10.26 24.32 -2.09
CA GLU A 582 -9.51 25.24 -2.97
C GLU A 582 -8.01 24.90 -3.00
N GLU A 583 -7.47 24.42 -1.87
CA GLU A 583 -6.08 23.96 -1.75
C GLU A 583 -5.80 22.74 -2.65
N ALA A 584 -6.73 21.79 -2.73
CA ALA A 584 -6.60 20.61 -3.59
C ALA A 584 -6.67 20.98 -5.07
N GLU A 585 -7.53 21.94 -5.45
CA GLU A 585 -7.61 22.45 -6.82
C GLU A 585 -6.32 23.18 -7.22
N ALA A 586 -5.80 24.03 -6.34
CA ALA A 586 -4.53 24.72 -6.56
C ALA A 586 -3.33 23.75 -6.63
N PHE A 587 -3.35 22.67 -5.86
CA PHE A 587 -2.35 21.60 -5.94
C PHE A 587 -2.43 20.85 -7.26
N ALA A 588 -3.64 20.48 -7.71
CA ALA A 588 -3.81 19.79 -8.98
C ALA A 588 -3.27 20.59 -10.17
N GLN A 589 -3.55 21.89 -10.21
CA GLN A 589 -3.02 22.79 -11.25
C GLN A 589 -1.49 22.85 -11.26
N LYS A 590 -0.83 22.78 -10.09
CA LYS A 590 0.64 22.78 -10.02
C LYS A 590 1.25 21.45 -10.47
N VAL A 591 0.54 20.35 -10.24
CA VAL A 591 1.01 19.00 -10.62
C VAL A 591 0.98 18.81 -12.14
N ASP A 592 0.04 19.43 -12.84
CA ASP A 592 -0.05 19.37 -14.32
C ASP A 592 1.24 19.85 -15.02
N ASP A 593 2.04 20.70 -14.36
CA ASP A 593 3.33 21.20 -14.87
C ASP A 593 4.52 20.26 -14.57
N ILE A 594 4.33 19.24 -13.74
CA ILE A 594 5.40 18.32 -13.34
C ILE A 594 5.49 17.20 -14.38
N PRO A 595 6.65 17.00 -15.04
CA PRO A 595 6.81 15.87 -15.96
C PRO A 595 6.59 14.56 -15.21
N ASN A 596 6.17 13.51 -15.94
CA ASN A 596 6.00 12.15 -15.41
C ASN A 596 5.07 12.00 -14.18
N VAL A 597 4.23 12.99 -13.87
CA VAL A 597 3.18 12.93 -12.84
C VAL A 597 1.82 13.18 -13.47
N GLU A 598 0.82 12.40 -13.08
CA GLU A 598 -0.57 12.60 -13.49
C GLU A 598 -1.52 12.47 -12.30
N ILE A 599 -2.70 13.08 -12.41
CA ILE A 599 -3.75 13.00 -11.39
C ILE A 599 -4.95 12.23 -11.94
N LEU A 600 -5.32 11.16 -11.26
CA LEU A 600 -6.57 10.44 -11.47
C LEU A 600 -7.57 10.85 -10.38
N THR A 601 -8.66 11.55 -10.76
CA THR A 601 -9.71 11.93 -9.80
C THR A 601 -10.83 10.89 -9.78
N VAL A 602 -11.07 10.29 -8.62
CA VAL A 602 -12.13 9.30 -8.38
C VAL A 602 -13.21 9.89 -7.49
N LYS A 603 -14.40 10.13 -8.05
CA LYS A 603 -15.57 10.71 -7.37
C LYS A 603 -16.47 9.63 -6.74
N GLU A 604 -15.87 8.75 -5.94
CA GLU A 604 -16.53 7.63 -5.26
C GLU A 604 -16.21 7.68 -3.74
N PRO A 605 -17.04 7.07 -2.86
CA PRO A 605 -16.69 6.88 -1.46
C PRO A 605 -15.34 6.17 -1.29
N PHE A 606 -14.62 6.48 -0.20
CA PHE A 606 -13.28 5.93 0.01
C PHE A 606 -13.29 4.40 0.09
N ASN A 607 -12.51 3.78 -0.78
CA ASN A 607 -12.22 2.36 -0.83
C ASN A 607 -10.81 2.24 -1.42
N TYR A 608 -9.84 1.90 -0.57
CA TYR A 608 -8.42 1.84 -0.93
C TYR A 608 -8.17 0.84 -2.05
N SER A 609 -8.79 -0.34 -1.96
CA SER A 609 -8.70 -1.38 -2.97
C SER A 609 -9.22 -0.91 -4.33
N ARG A 610 -10.40 -0.28 -4.33
CA ARG A 610 -11.07 0.24 -5.53
C ARG A 610 -10.24 1.30 -6.25
N ILE A 611 -9.76 2.32 -5.52
CA ILE A 611 -9.02 3.43 -6.13
C ILE A 611 -7.67 2.99 -6.69
N ASN A 612 -6.98 2.05 -6.03
CA ASN A 612 -5.75 1.48 -6.54
C ASN A 612 -5.99 0.57 -7.77
N ASN A 613 -7.06 -0.24 -7.76
CA ASN A 613 -7.44 -1.05 -8.92
C ASN A 613 -7.77 -0.16 -10.15
N LEU A 614 -8.49 0.95 -9.93
CA LEU A 614 -8.79 1.92 -11.00
C LEU A 614 -7.52 2.54 -11.58
N ALA A 615 -6.59 2.95 -10.73
CA ALA A 615 -5.33 3.53 -11.16
C ALA A 615 -4.44 2.51 -11.89
N ALA A 616 -4.50 1.23 -11.53
CA ALA A 616 -3.72 0.16 -12.17
C ALA A 616 -4.31 -0.35 -13.49
N LYS A 617 -5.61 -0.13 -13.75
CA LYS A 617 -6.37 -0.82 -14.81
C LYS A 617 -5.82 -0.59 -16.21
N ASP A 618 -5.54 0.66 -16.56
CA ASP A 618 -5.12 1.07 -17.90
C ASP A 618 -3.60 1.23 -18.02
N GLU A 619 -2.88 0.88 -16.94
CA GLU A 619 -1.44 1.05 -16.87
C GLU A 619 -0.68 0.01 -17.65
N THR A 620 0.40 0.43 -18.31
CA THR A 620 1.21 -0.47 -19.14
C THR A 620 2.59 -0.80 -18.59
N SER A 621 2.93 -0.27 -17.42
CA SER A 621 4.24 -0.47 -16.81
C SER A 621 4.52 -1.94 -16.47
N ASP A 622 5.79 -2.31 -16.49
CA ASP A 622 6.26 -3.65 -16.12
C ASP A 622 5.99 -3.92 -14.62
N PHE A 623 6.10 -2.89 -13.79
CA PHE A 623 5.82 -2.90 -12.36
C PHE A 623 4.84 -1.80 -11.96
N LEU A 624 4.05 -2.11 -10.93
CA LEU A 624 3.23 -1.16 -10.19
C LEU A 624 3.82 -1.02 -8.77
N LEU A 625 3.93 0.20 -8.26
CA LEU A 625 4.32 0.46 -6.88
C LEU A 625 3.15 1.15 -6.17
N PHE A 626 2.51 0.47 -5.23
CA PHE A 626 1.52 1.10 -4.35
C PHE A 626 2.25 1.78 -3.19
N LEU A 627 2.00 3.07 -2.98
CA LEU A 627 2.69 3.87 -1.98
C LEU A 627 1.68 4.80 -1.28
N ASN A 628 1.70 4.87 0.05
CA ASN A 628 0.84 5.81 0.76
C ASN A 628 1.37 7.25 0.64
N ASN A 629 0.49 8.23 0.74
CA ASN A 629 0.84 9.65 0.61
C ASN A 629 1.62 10.22 1.82
N ASP A 630 1.80 9.45 2.88
CA ASP A 630 2.51 9.77 4.12
C ASP A 630 3.80 8.96 4.30
N VAL A 631 4.33 8.39 3.20
CA VAL A 631 5.65 7.76 3.13
C VAL A 631 6.67 8.70 2.50
N PHE A 632 7.79 8.91 3.19
CA PHE A 632 8.83 9.85 2.79
C PHE A 632 10.14 9.11 2.49
N VAL A 633 10.49 9.05 1.21
CA VAL A 633 11.74 8.43 0.73
C VAL A 633 12.93 9.38 0.91
N GLU A 634 14.10 8.82 1.25
CA GLU A 634 15.33 9.59 1.47
C GLU A 634 16.53 9.04 0.69
N GLN A 635 16.49 7.77 0.27
CA GLN A 635 17.57 7.10 -0.45
C GLN A 635 17.44 7.35 -1.95
N GLU A 636 18.54 7.61 -2.66
CA GLU A 636 18.48 7.94 -4.09
C GLU A 636 18.16 6.75 -5.01
N ASN A 637 18.64 5.57 -4.62
CA ASN A 637 18.52 4.30 -5.35
C ASN A 637 17.36 3.43 -4.84
N TRP A 638 16.46 3.96 -4.03
CA TRP A 638 15.39 3.20 -3.36
C TRP A 638 14.54 2.35 -4.31
N LEU A 639 14.13 2.92 -5.45
CA LEU A 639 13.31 2.22 -6.43
C LEU A 639 14.11 1.17 -7.20
N GLU A 640 15.39 1.45 -7.44
CA GLU A 640 16.33 0.50 -8.05
C GLU A 640 16.51 -0.74 -7.17
N ILE A 641 16.63 -0.58 -5.85
CA ILE A 641 16.70 -1.68 -4.88
C ILE A 641 15.49 -2.59 -5.02
N LEU A 642 14.27 -2.03 -4.98
CA LEU A 642 13.03 -2.80 -5.08
C LEU A 642 12.93 -3.56 -6.41
N VAL A 643 13.25 -2.90 -7.53
CA VAL A 643 13.21 -3.52 -8.85
C VAL A 643 14.25 -4.62 -8.97
N ASN A 644 15.48 -4.39 -8.51
CA ASN A 644 16.57 -5.37 -8.61
C ASN A 644 16.28 -6.63 -7.78
N GLU A 645 15.70 -6.50 -6.59
CA GLU A 645 15.22 -7.66 -5.82
C GLU A 645 14.17 -8.47 -6.59
N ALA A 646 13.26 -7.79 -7.30
CA ALA A 646 12.28 -8.49 -8.14
C ALA A 646 12.94 -9.17 -9.36
N LEU A 647 13.97 -8.55 -9.96
CA LEU A 647 14.69 -9.10 -11.12
C LEU A 647 15.59 -10.29 -10.77
N ALA A 648 16.07 -10.38 -9.52
CA ALA A 648 16.97 -11.44 -9.06
C ALA A 648 16.38 -12.85 -9.14
N ASP A 649 15.06 -12.97 -9.05
CA ASP A 649 14.35 -14.24 -9.21
C ASP A 649 13.04 -14.04 -10.00
N PRO A 650 12.86 -14.72 -11.15
CA PRO A 650 11.61 -14.68 -11.93
C PRO A 650 10.33 -15.02 -11.15
N GLN A 651 10.43 -15.72 -10.03
CA GLN A 651 9.31 -16.06 -9.16
C GLN A 651 8.95 -14.95 -8.17
N VAL A 652 9.81 -13.96 -7.96
CA VAL A 652 9.53 -12.83 -7.07
C VAL A 652 8.55 -11.89 -7.76
N ALA A 653 7.33 -11.86 -7.24
CA ALA A 653 6.24 -11.04 -7.77
C ALA A 653 6.06 -9.75 -6.98
N ILE A 654 6.28 -9.77 -5.66
CA ILE A 654 6.11 -8.62 -4.77
C ILE A 654 7.41 -8.34 -4.01
N VAL A 655 7.76 -7.06 -3.87
CA VAL A 655 8.86 -6.58 -3.02
C VAL A 655 8.37 -5.43 -2.13
N GLY A 656 8.61 -5.50 -0.82
CA GLY A 656 8.34 -4.42 0.13
C GLY A 656 9.59 -3.93 0.86
N GLY A 657 9.55 -2.68 1.34
CA GLY A 657 10.64 -2.05 2.10
C GLY A 657 10.48 -2.11 3.62
N LYS A 658 11.48 -1.60 4.34
CA LYS A 658 11.42 -1.30 5.77
C LYS A 658 10.79 0.07 6.00
N PHE A 659 9.84 0.14 6.93
CA PHE A 659 9.28 1.43 7.38
C PHE A 659 9.54 1.67 8.86
N VAL A 660 9.87 2.92 9.17
CA VAL A 660 10.12 3.39 10.54
C VAL A 660 9.15 4.51 10.88
N TYR A 661 8.78 4.57 12.16
CA TYR A 661 8.11 5.72 12.74
C TYR A 661 9.06 6.94 12.80
N PRO A 662 8.54 8.17 12.97
CA PRO A 662 9.38 9.37 13.12
C PRO A 662 10.40 9.30 14.26
N ASN A 663 10.13 8.51 15.29
CA ASN A 663 11.04 8.25 16.41
C ASN A 663 12.18 7.26 16.07
N GLN A 664 12.32 6.86 14.80
CA GLN A 664 13.33 5.91 14.29
C GLN A 664 13.22 4.50 14.89
N THR A 665 12.03 4.09 15.30
CA THR A 665 11.72 2.69 15.62
C THR A 665 11.03 2.01 14.45
N VAL A 666 11.25 0.71 14.29
CA VAL A 666 10.66 -0.10 13.22
C VAL A 666 9.14 -0.15 13.36
N GLN A 667 8.45 0.13 12.27
CA GLN A 667 7.00 -0.04 12.12
C GLN A 667 6.68 -1.23 11.23
N HIS A 668 7.47 -1.47 10.19
CA HIS A 668 7.27 -2.57 9.26
C HIS A 668 8.61 -3.21 8.88
N ALA A 669 8.75 -4.49 9.20
CA ALA A 669 9.85 -5.34 8.73
C ALA A 669 9.29 -6.65 8.11
N GLY A 670 8.26 -6.50 7.26
CA GLY A 670 7.43 -7.60 6.78
C GLY A 670 6.22 -7.88 7.70
N VAL A 671 5.30 -8.72 7.23
CA VAL A 671 4.10 -9.13 7.95
C VAL A 671 4.07 -10.65 8.13
N LEU A 672 3.77 -11.08 9.36
CA LEU A 672 3.57 -12.47 9.76
C LEU A 672 2.08 -12.74 9.96
N LEU A 673 1.62 -13.93 9.56
CA LEU A 673 0.21 -14.31 9.63
C LEU A 673 -0.19 -14.82 11.02
N GLY A 674 -1.49 -14.76 11.29
CA GLY A 674 -2.12 -15.28 12.51
C GLY A 674 -1.94 -14.41 13.76
N ILE A 675 -0.99 -13.48 13.75
CA ILE A 675 -0.80 -12.52 14.83
C ILE A 675 -2.07 -11.65 14.95
N GLY A 676 -2.69 -11.64 16.14
CA GLY A 676 -3.93 -10.88 16.34
C GLY A 676 -5.09 -11.35 15.44
N ASP A 677 -5.25 -12.66 15.30
CA ASP A 677 -6.25 -13.38 14.49
C ASP A 677 -6.01 -13.37 12.97
N VAL A 678 -5.40 -12.33 12.40
CA VAL A 678 -5.17 -12.23 10.94
C VAL A 678 -3.69 -12.11 10.60
N ALA A 679 -3.06 -11.00 10.98
CA ALA A 679 -1.68 -10.71 10.63
C ALA A 679 -1.11 -9.56 11.46
N GLY A 680 0.21 -9.53 11.63
CA GLY A 680 0.91 -8.51 12.40
C GLY A 680 2.30 -8.20 11.84
N HIS A 681 2.73 -6.96 12.01
CA HIS A 681 4.04 -6.50 11.54
C HIS A 681 5.16 -7.12 12.37
N ALA A 682 6.20 -7.62 11.70
CA ALA A 682 7.37 -8.16 12.37
C ALA A 682 8.25 -7.06 12.98
N HIS A 683 8.87 -7.34 14.13
CA HIS A 683 9.88 -6.50 14.77
C HIS A 683 9.45 -5.06 15.10
N VAL A 684 8.15 -4.82 15.32
CA VAL A 684 7.65 -3.49 15.69
C VAL A 684 8.31 -2.99 16.99
N GLY A 685 8.74 -1.73 16.98
CA GLY A 685 9.24 -1.03 18.16
C GLY A 685 10.74 -1.18 18.41
N ILE A 686 11.45 -2.09 17.74
CA ILE A 686 12.91 -2.14 17.85
C ILE A 686 13.53 -0.90 17.17
N PRO A 687 14.71 -0.43 17.60
CA PRO A 687 15.44 0.65 16.91
C PRO A 687 15.73 0.33 15.44
N ARG A 688 15.76 1.37 14.58
CA ARG A 688 15.98 1.27 13.12
C ARG A 688 17.16 0.38 12.71
N ASN A 689 18.25 0.38 13.48
CA ASN A 689 19.49 -0.32 13.15
C ASN A 689 19.70 -1.61 13.97
N GLU A 690 18.66 -2.10 14.66
CA GLU A 690 18.74 -3.40 15.35
C GLU A 690 18.26 -4.55 14.46
N GLY A 691 18.87 -5.71 14.67
CA GLY A 691 18.64 -6.91 13.86
C GLY A 691 17.43 -7.73 14.27
N GLY A 692 16.81 -7.42 15.42
CA GLY A 692 15.70 -8.20 15.93
C GLY A 692 16.06 -9.66 16.20
N TYR A 693 15.05 -10.53 16.16
CA TYR A 693 15.23 -11.95 16.45
C TYR A 693 16.11 -12.61 15.39
N ALA A 694 17.16 -13.31 15.84
CA ALA A 694 18.16 -13.97 15.00
C ALA A 694 18.77 -13.07 13.90
N GLY A 695 18.78 -11.74 14.10
CA GLY A 695 19.29 -10.79 13.10
C GLY A 695 18.41 -10.64 11.85
N ARG A 696 17.19 -11.19 11.83
CA ARG A 696 16.31 -11.21 10.65
C ARG A 696 15.99 -9.81 10.09
N ALA A 697 16.03 -8.75 10.89
CA ALA A 697 15.79 -7.39 10.42
C ALA A 697 16.98 -6.75 9.67
N TYR A 698 18.11 -7.46 9.55
CA TYR A 698 19.28 -7.05 8.75
C TYR A 698 19.29 -7.59 7.31
N PHE A 699 18.49 -8.63 7.02
CA PHE A 699 18.59 -9.35 5.75
C PHE A 699 17.31 -9.28 4.93
N PRO A 700 17.41 -9.09 3.60
CA PRO A 700 16.31 -9.35 2.70
C PRO A 700 15.89 -10.83 2.81
N GLN A 701 14.58 -11.09 2.79
CA GLN A 701 14.06 -12.43 3.00
C GLN A 701 12.70 -12.61 2.33
N GLU A 702 12.37 -13.85 1.99
CA GLU A 702 10.98 -14.20 1.67
C GLU A 702 10.11 -14.07 2.93
N ILE A 703 8.91 -13.53 2.78
CA ILE A 703 7.92 -13.38 3.86
C ILE A 703 6.51 -13.66 3.33
N SER A 704 5.54 -13.79 4.24
CA SER A 704 4.15 -14.09 3.87
C SER A 704 3.44 -12.88 3.26
N ALA A 705 3.69 -11.68 3.79
CA ALA A 705 3.13 -10.45 3.23
C ALA A 705 3.99 -9.22 3.54
N VAL A 706 3.77 -8.16 2.76
CA VAL A 706 4.31 -6.80 2.99
C VAL A 706 3.16 -5.80 2.89
N THR A 707 3.33 -4.61 3.47
CA THR A 707 2.27 -3.61 3.43
C THR A 707 2.21 -2.87 2.09
N ALA A 708 0.99 -2.50 1.64
CA ALA A 708 0.80 -1.65 0.46
C ALA A 708 1.21 -0.18 0.68
N ALA A 709 1.71 0.19 1.86
CA ALA A 709 2.31 1.51 2.08
C ALA A 709 3.58 1.75 1.23
N GLY A 710 4.20 0.70 0.71
CA GLY A 710 5.27 0.77 -0.30
C GLY A 710 5.58 -0.62 -0.84
N MET A 711 4.67 -1.12 -1.68
CA MET A 711 4.67 -2.47 -2.25
C MET A 711 4.89 -2.40 -3.77
N LEU A 712 6.04 -2.90 -4.23
CA LEU A 712 6.30 -3.11 -5.65
C LEU A 712 5.69 -4.46 -6.05
N ILE A 713 4.91 -4.51 -7.12
CA ILE A 713 4.37 -5.74 -7.69
C ILE A 713 4.60 -5.79 -9.20
N ARG A 714 4.95 -6.97 -9.71
CA ARG A 714 4.93 -7.25 -11.16
C ARG A 714 3.51 -7.11 -11.67
N ARG A 715 3.31 -6.29 -12.69
CA ARG A 715 1.97 -6.09 -13.27
C ARG A 715 1.29 -7.41 -13.69
N PRO A 716 1.96 -8.37 -14.37
CA PRO A 716 1.33 -9.64 -14.70
C PRO A 716 0.87 -10.46 -13.49
N ALA A 717 1.53 -10.33 -12.34
CA ALA A 717 1.11 -10.99 -11.10
C ALA A 717 -0.15 -10.33 -10.53
N PHE A 718 -0.21 -8.99 -10.53
CA PHE A 718 -1.39 -8.23 -10.10
C PHE A 718 -2.63 -8.59 -10.94
N GLU A 719 -2.47 -8.65 -12.27
CA GLU A 719 -3.54 -9.03 -13.20
C GLU A 719 -3.97 -10.50 -13.01
N LEU A 720 -3.02 -11.41 -12.83
CA LEU A 720 -3.29 -12.83 -12.65
C LEU A 720 -4.20 -13.11 -11.45
N VAL A 721 -4.01 -12.38 -10.36
CA VAL A 721 -4.77 -12.58 -9.11
C VAL A 721 -5.99 -11.66 -8.97
N GLY A 722 -6.27 -10.84 -9.99
CA GLY A 722 -7.43 -9.94 -10.02
C GLY A 722 -7.30 -8.68 -9.14
N GLY A 723 -6.07 -8.25 -8.81
CA GLY A 723 -5.81 -7.04 -8.03
C GLY A 723 -6.29 -7.10 -6.58
N PHE A 724 -6.60 -5.94 -5.99
CA PHE A 724 -7.13 -5.84 -4.62
C PHE A 724 -8.62 -6.24 -4.55
N ASP A 725 -9.06 -6.82 -3.43
CA ASP A 725 -10.48 -7.18 -3.21
C ASP A 725 -11.29 -5.95 -2.81
N GLU A 726 -11.92 -5.30 -3.79
CA GLU A 726 -12.69 -4.06 -3.59
C GLU A 726 -14.08 -4.26 -2.97
N GLU A 727 -14.56 -5.51 -2.89
CA GLU A 727 -15.87 -5.85 -2.34
C GLU A 727 -15.81 -6.08 -0.83
N HIS A 728 -14.87 -6.92 -0.39
CA HIS A 728 -14.81 -7.42 0.99
C HIS A 728 -13.72 -6.73 1.82
N LEU A 729 -12.63 -6.27 1.21
CA LEU A 729 -11.46 -5.68 1.89
C LEU A 729 -11.21 -4.25 1.41
N LYS A 730 -12.05 -3.32 1.86
CA LYS A 730 -12.04 -1.93 1.35
C LYS A 730 -10.89 -1.12 1.91
N VAL A 731 -10.43 -1.41 3.13
CA VAL A 731 -9.43 -0.60 3.84
C VAL A 731 -8.39 -1.45 4.57
N ALA A 732 -8.80 -2.44 5.36
CA ALA A 732 -7.86 -3.30 6.09
C ALA A 732 -7.57 -4.61 5.34
N PHE A 733 -6.40 -5.18 5.58
CA PHE A 733 -5.94 -6.49 5.10
C PHE A 733 -5.95 -6.73 3.58
N ASN A 734 -6.24 -5.72 2.76
CA ASN A 734 -6.24 -5.84 1.30
C ASN A 734 -4.85 -6.18 0.73
N ASP A 735 -3.80 -5.66 1.37
CA ASP A 735 -2.40 -5.94 1.08
C ASP A 735 -2.02 -7.38 1.46
N ILE A 736 -2.50 -7.85 2.62
CA ILE A 736 -2.31 -9.23 3.07
C ILE A 736 -3.00 -10.20 2.12
N ASP A 737 -4.27 -9.96 1.75
CA ASP A 737 -4.99 -10.78 0.78
C ASP A 737 -4.29 -10.81 -0.59
N LEU A 738 -3.80 -9.67 -1.07
CA LEU A 738 -3.06 -9.60 -2.33
C LEU A 738 -1.79 -10.47 -2.29
N CYS A 739 -0.99 -10.35 -1.23
CA CYS A 739 0.19 -11.18 -1.03
C CYS A 739 -0.15 -12.68 -0.96
N LEU A 740 -1.22 -13.05 -0.24
CA LEU A 740 -1.65 -14.44 -0.12
C LEU A 740 -2.17 -15.03 -1.45
N LYS A 741 -2.92 -14.25 -2.26
CA LYS A 741 -3.31 -14.68 -3.61
C LYS A 741 -2.10 -14.91 -4.51
N VAL A 742 -1.11 -14.03 -4.45
CA VAL A 742 0.14 -14.16 -5.22
C VAL A 742 0.93 -15.41 -4.80
N ARG A 743 0.99 -15.68 -3.49
CA ARG A 743 1.60 -16.91 -2.94
C ARG A 743 0.85 -18.18 -3.34
N ASP A 744 -0.48 -18.21 -3.27
CA ASP A 744 -1.30 -19.35 -3.72
C ASP A 744 -1.19 -19.60 -5.25
N ALA A 745 -0.84 -18.56 -6.01
CA ALA A 745 -0.49 -18.67 -7.43
C ALA A 745 0.94 -19.21 -7.69
N GLY A 746 1.75 -19.40 -6.64
CA GLY A 746 3.09 -19.98 -6.70
C GLY A 746 4.24 -18.98 -6.82
N TYR A 747 3.99 -17.69 -6.53
CA TYR A 747 5.01 -16.63 -6.57
C TYR A 747 5.43 -16.17 -5.18
N LYS A 748 6.59 -15.52 -5.11
CA LYS A 748 7.24 -15.12 -3.87
C LYS A 748 7.00 -13.65 -3.55
N VAL A 749 7.01 -13.37 -2.25
CA VAL A 749 6.96 -12.02 -1.68
C VAL A 749 8.26 -11.81 -0.91
N ILE A 750 9.04 -10.81 -1.30
CA ILE A 750 10.31 -10.45 -0.64
C ILE A 750 10.11 -9.18 0.18
N TRP A 751 10.65 -9.17 1.39
CA TRP A 751 10.88 -7.95 2.15
C TRP A 751 12.37 -7.64 2.15
N THR A 752 12.75 -6.37 1.95
CA THR A 752 14.15 -5.92 2.02
C THR A 752 14.34 -4.75 3.00
N PRO A 753 15.33 -4.83 3.91
CA PRO A 753 15.74 -3.70 4.74
C PRO A 753 16.56 -2.65 3.99
N ASP A 754 17.05 -2.96 2.78
CA ASP A 754 17.94 -2.08 2.01
C ASP A 754 17.21 -0.83 1.51
N PHE A 755 15.88 -0.94 1.28
CA PHE A 755 14.99 0.21 1.16
C PHE A 755 14.36 0.52 2.52
N CYS A 756 14.64 1.71 3.06
CA CYS A 756 14.08 2.17 4.32
C CYS A 756 13.49 3.58 4.17
N ALA A 757 12.24 3.78 4.57
CA ALA A 757 11.57 5.08 4.55
C ALA A 757 10.82 5.37 5.86
N GLU A 758 10.60 6.65 6.12
CA GLU A 758 9.77 7.11 7.24
C GLU A 758 8.29 7.08 6.81
N HIS A 759 7.41 6.49 7.61
CA HIS A 759 5.98 6.41 7.34
C HIS A 759 5.19 6.97 8.53
N HIS A 760 4.41 8.02 8.29
CA HIS A 760 3.65 8.73 9.33
C HIS A 760 2.23 8.17 9.44
N GLU A 761 2.13 6.89 9.74
CA GLU A 761 0.88 6.12 9.76
C GLU A 761 -0.25 6.83 10.52
N SER A 762 -1.47 6.71 9.97
CA SER A 762 -2.71 7.27 10.52
C SER A 762 -2.81 8.80 10.54
N LEU A 763 -1.84 9.55 9.97
CA LEU A 763 -2.01 11.01 9.79
C LEU A 763 -3.15 11.35 8.82
N SER A 764 -3.24 10.65 7.68
CA SER A 764 -4.26 10.94 6.66
C SER A 764 -5.58 10.17 6.87
N ARG A 765 -5.50 8.95 7.42
CA ARG A 765 -6.66 8.04 7.56
C ARG A 765 -7.29 8.03 8.96
N GLY A 766 -6.49 8.27 10.00
CA GLY A 766 -6.89 8.00 11.38
C GLY A 766 -6.83 6.52 11.78
N SER A 767 -6.86 6.26 13.10
CA SER A 767 -6.86 4.90 13.67
C SER A 767 -8.18 4.15 13.37
N ASP A 768 -8.06 2.85 13.12
CA ASP A 768 -9.19 1.93 12.93
C ASP A 768 -9.94 1.62 14.25
N ASP A 769 -9.39 2.00 15.41
CA ASP A 769 -9.97 1.88 16.76
C ASP A 769 -11.07 2.92 17.06
N ARG A 770 -11.58 3.62 16.05
CA ARG A 770 -12.69 4.56 16.20
C ARG A 770 -14.03 3.82 16.03
N PRO A 771 -15.08 4.18 16.79
CA PRO A 771 -16.40 3.55 16.67
C PRO A 771 -16.97 3.53 15.23
N SER A 772 -16.67 4.57 14.43
CA SER A 772 -17.13 4.68 13.05
C SER A 772 -16.44 3.73 12.06
N THR A 773 -15.28 3.15 12.41
CA THR A 773 -14.48 2.26 11.55
C THR A 773 -14.45 0.82 12.05
N GLU A 774 -14.74 0.59 13.33
CA GLU A 774 -14.66 -0.71 14.02
C GLU A 774 -15.57 -1.77 13.37
N ARG A 775 -16.81 -1.43 12.99
CA ARG A 775 -17.73 -2.38 12.32
C ARG A 775 -17.19 -2.89 10.98
N ARG A 776 -16.57 -2.00 10.18
CA ARG A 776 -15.95 -2.38 8.91
C ARG A 776 -14.76 -3.30 9.17
N PHE A 777 -13.89 -2.90 10.08
CA PHE A 777 -12.70 -3.67 10.46
C PHE A 777 -13.07 -5.09 10.92
N PHE A 778 -14.09 -5.23 11.77
CA PHE A 778 -14.60 -6.53 12.19
C PHE A 778 -15.04 -7.42 11.01
N HIS A 779 -15.80 -6.89 10.05
CA HIS A 779 -16.20 -7.66 8.86
C HIS A 779 -15.00 -8.06 7.99
N GLU A 780 -14.04 -7.15 7.78
CA GLU A 780 -12.80 -7.42 7.03
C GLU A 780 -11.97 -8.52 7.72
N THR A 781 -11.88 -8.50 9.05
CA THR A 781 -11.25 -9.56 9.86
C THR A 781 -11.96 -10.91 9.68
N GLN A 782 -13.29 -10.96 9.81
CA GLN A 782 -14.04 -12.21 9.66
C GLN A 782 -13.86 -12.81 8.26
N PHE A 783 -13.90 -11.97 7.21
CA PHE A 783 -13.66 -12.42 5.84
C PHE A 783 -12.27 -13.05 5.68
N MET A 784 -11.22 -12.43 6.24
CA MET A 784 -9.86 -12.99 6.19
C MET A 784 -9.79 -14.35 6.88
N ILE A 785 -10.41 -14.50 8.05
CA ILE A 785 -10.45 -15.77 8.79
C ILE A 785 -11.21 -16.84 8.00
N GLU A 786 -12.36 -16.50 7.43
CA GLU A 786 -13.18 -17.42 6.63
C GLU A 786 -12.45 -17.87 5.35
N LYS A 787 -11.79 -16.94 4.66
CA LYS A 787 -11.11 -17.20 3.39
C LYS A 787 -9.77 -17.92 3.56
N TRP A 788 -8.95 -17.50 4.52
CA TRP A 788 -7.55 -17.93 4.66
C TRP A 788 -7.26 -18.77 5.92
N GLY A 789 -8.26 -19.07 6.75
CA GLY A 789 -8.12 -19.54 8.14
C GLY A 789 -6.96 -20.51 8.45
N ASN A 790 -6.76 -21.57 7.67
CA ASN A 790 -5.64 -22.51 7.89
C ASN A 790 -4.27 -21.89 7.54
N THR A 791 -4.19 -21.15 6.43
CA THR A 791 -2.99 -20.44 5.99
C THR A 791 -2.56 -19.41 7.04
N LEU A 792 -3.51 -18.73 7.68
CA LEU A 792 -3.19 -17.73 8.71
C LEU A 792 -2.54 -18.35 9.96
N ARG A 793 -2.83 -19.62 10.26
CA ARG A 793 -2.31 -20.31 11.45
C ARG A 793 -0.92 -20.95 11.25
N ALA A 794 -0.53 -21.15 9.99
CA ALA A 794 0.65 -21.91 9.58
C ALA A 794 1.55 -21.08 8.66
N ASP A 795 2.01 -19.92 9.15
CA ASP A 795 2.95 -19.06 8.42
C ASP A 795 4.33 -19.76 8.30
N PRO A 796 4.83 -20.03 7.09
CA PRO A 796 6.12 -20.69 6.90
C PRO A 796 7.32 -19.88 7.42
N PHE A 797 7.17 -18.57 7.63
CA PHE A 797 8.24 -17.71 8.14
C PHE A 797 8.09 -17.37 9.63
N TYR A 798 7.13 -17.99 10.33
CA TYR A 798 6.92 -17.84 11.76
C TYR A 798 6.86 -19.20 12.46
N ASN A 799 7.88 -19.49 13.26
CA ASN A 799 8.02 -20.80 13.88
C ASN A 799 6.84 -21.13 14.84
N PRO A 800 6.28 -22.35 14.79
CA PRO A 800 5.12 -22.74 15.60
C PRO A 800 5.37 -22.70 17.11
N HIS A 801 6.63 -22.71 17.56
CA HIS A 801 6.96 -22.58 18.99
C HIS A 801 6.73 -21.17 19.54
N PHE A 802 6.58 -20.15 18.69
CA PHE A 802 6.12 -18.82 19.10
C PHE A 802 4.59 -18.73 19.14
N THR A 803 4.07 -17.94 20.08
CA THR A 803 2.62 -17.69 20.19
C THR A 803 2.11 -16.65 19.18
N LEU A 804 0.87 -16.81 18.72
CA LEU A 804 0.18 -15.83 17.86
C LEU A 804 -0.53 -14.72 18.65
N ASP A 805 -0.75 -14.92 19.95
CA ASP A 805 -1.58 -14.06 20.80
C ASP A 805 -0.80 -12.94 21.53
N ARG A 806 0.53 -12.90 21.40
CA ARG A 806 1.39 -12.03 22.21
C ARG A 806 2.56 -11.43 21.40
N GLN A 807 3.64 -11.05 22.08
CA GLN A 807 4.75 -10.34 21.46
C GLN A 807 5.50 -11.25 20.47
N VAL A 808 5.55 -10.78 19.22
CA VAL A 808 6.21 -11.45 18.10
C VAL A 808 7.68 -11.71 18.44
N PHE A 809 8.16 -12.93 18.19
CA PHE A 809 9.52 -13.41 18.46
C PHE A 809 9.99 -13.27 19.91
N PHE A 810 9.08 -13.33 20.89
CA PHE A 810 9.43 -13.23 22.30
C PHE A 810 8.74 -14.28 23.16
N ASP A 811 7.43 -14.39 23.02
CA ASP A 811 6.61 -15.32 23.80
C ASP A 811 6.54 -16.71 23.14
N LEU A 812 6.79 -17.75 23.93
CA LEU A 812 6.71 -19.15 23.51
C LEU A 812 5.35 -19.75 23.83
N THR A 813 4.98 -20.78 23.07
CA THR A 813 3.81 -21.61 23.34
C THR A 813 4.03 -22.49 24.57
N ILE A 814 2.96 -23.05 25.12
CA ILE A 814 3.06 -24.08 26.14
C ILE A 814 3.71 -25.32 25.49
N PRO A 815 4.72 -25.96 26.13
CA PRO A 815 5.42 -27.12 25.58
C PRO A 815 4.46 -28.19 25.03
N GLY A 816 4.49 -28.38 23.72
CA GLY A 816 3.58 -29.26 22.99
C GLY A 816 3.85 -29.25 21.50
N VAL A 817 3.45 -30.33 20.81
CA VAL A 817 3.52 -30.43 19.35
C VAL A 817 2.14 -30.12 18.78
N ASP A 818 1.96 -28.94 18.20
CA ASP A 818 0.74 -28.55 17.49
C ASP A 818 0.95 -28.61 15.97
N GLU A 819 0.74 -29.79 15.39
CA GLU A 819 0.87 -30.01 13.94
C GLU A 819 -0.06 -29.12 13.10
N THR A 820 -1.12 -28.54 13.67
CA THR A 820 -2.04 -27.67 12.91
C THR A 820 -1.42 -26.33 12.53
N ARG A 821 -0.32 -25.97 13.18
CA ARG A 821 0.46 -24.75 12.91
C ARG A 821 1.70 -25.02 12.07
N TYR A 822 1.94 -26.27 11.71
CA TYR A 822 3.04 -26.60 10.84
C TYR A 822 2.68 -26.16 9.43
N PRO A 823 3.63 -25.56 8.70
CA PRO A 823 3.42 -25.24 7.30
C PRO A 823 2.92 -26.50 6.56
N PRO A 824 1.86 -26.39 5.75
CA PRO A 824 1.34 -27.54 5.04
C PRO A 824 2.44 -28.13 4.17
N LEU A 825 2.71 -29.42 4.36
CA LEU A 825 3.65 -30.18 3.54
C LEU A 825 3.21 -30.02 2.07
N GLU A 826 3.99 -29.26 1.28
CA GLU A 826 3.54 -28.80 -0.02
C GLU A 826 3.10 -29.97 -0.91
N SER A 827 1.80 -30.04 -1.20
CA SER A 827 1.31 -30.86 -2.30
C SER A 827 1.72 -30.19 -3.60
N ALA A 828 2.58 -30.84 -4.39
CA ALA A 828 2.94 -30.51 -5.78
C ALA A 828 2.56 -29.08 -6.21
N ARG A 829 3.47 -28.11 -6.04
CA ARG A 829 3.27 -26.71 -6.47
C ARG A 829 2.59 -26.67 -7.84
N LYS A 830 1.51 -25.90 -7.96
CA LYS A 830 0.80 -25.67 -9.23
C LYS A 830 1.85 -25.33 -10.29
N LYS A 831 1.76 -25.93 -11.49
CA LYS A 831 2.71 -25.65 -12.58
C LYS A 831 2.82 -24.14 -12.79
N ILE A 832 3.96 -23.57 -12.40
CA ILE A 832 4.23 -22.15 -12.48
C ILE A 832 4.34 -21.78 -13.96
N ARG A 833 3.52 -20.82 -14.41
CA ARG A 833 3.74 -20.18 -15.71
C ARG A 833 4.73 -19.04 -15.48
N PRO A 834 5.80 -18.92 -16.27
CA PRO A 834 6.67 -17.77 -16.15
C PRO A 834 5.85 -16.50 -16.43
N LEU A 835 5.88 -15.52 -15.52
CA LEU A 835 5.17 -14.24 -15.67
C LEU A 835 5.76 -13.37 -16.80
N TRP A 836 6.92 -13.75 -17.31
CA TRP A 836 7.73 -13.00 -18.27
C TRP A 836 8.72 -13.93 -18.97
N ASP A 837 9.14 -13.55 -20.17
CA ASP A 837 10.20 -14.26 -20.90
C ASP A 837 11.57 -13.87 -20.32
N THR A 838 12.27 -14.83 -19.73
CA THR A 838 13.63 -14.63 -19.19
C THR A 838 14.69 -14.57 -20.28
N SER A 839 14.35 -14.79 -21.56
CA SER A 839 15.30 -14.76 -22.68
C SER A 839 15.96 -13.38 -22.90
N THR A 840 15.41 -12.31 -22.35
CA THR A 840 15.97 -10.95 -22.40
C THR A 840 16.93 -10.63 -21.25
N LEU A 841 17.01 -11.48 -20.21
CA LEU A 841 17.90 -11.27 -19.05
C LEU A 841 19.37 -11.53 -19.35
N THR A 842 19.64 -12.31 -20.38
CA THR A 842 21.00 -12.69 -20.82
C THR A 842 21.35 -11.97 -22.12
N ALA A 843 21.42 -10.65 -22.12
CA ALA A 843 21.99 -9.92 -23.24
C ALA A 843 23.47 -9.60 -22.94
N GLU A 844 24.34 -10.52 -23.35
CA GLU A 844 25.78 -10.27 -23.52
C GLU A 844 26.00 -8.95 -24.25
N SER A 845 26.79 -8.06 -23.65
CA SER A 845 27.38 -6.90 -24.27
C SER A 845 28.37 -7.33 -25.36
N LYS A 846 27.87 -7.60 -26.57
CA LYS A 846 28.76 -7.69 -27.73
C LYS A 846 29.30 -6.29 -28.05
N PRO A 847 30.63 -6.08 -28.14
CA PRO A 847 31.18 -4.81 -28.57
C PRO A 847 30.77 -4.56 -30.02
N SER A 848 30.19 -3.38 -30.26
CA SER A 848 29.88 -2.89 -31.60
C SER A 848 31.15 -2.83 -32.46
N PRO A 849 31.21 -3.45 -33.66
CA PRO A 849 32.24 -3.14 -34.63
C PRO A 849 31.77 -1.99 -35.51
N ALA A 850 32.53 -0.90 -35.47
CA ALA A 850 32.37 0.25 -36.34
C ALA A 850 32.46 -0.09 -37.84
N THR A 851 31.55 0.49 -38.62
CA THR A 851 31.67 0.98 -40.01
C THR A 851 32.31 0.07 -41.09
N LYS A 852 31.50 -0.35 -42.09
CA LYS A 852 31.56 0.16 -43.50
C LYS A 852 30.72 -0.66 -44.51
N LYS A 853 29.89 0.10 -45.22
CA LYS A 853 29.45 0.03 -46.64
C LYS A 853 28.29 -0.89 -47.10
N PRO A 854 27.52 -0.44 -48.13
CA PRO A 854 26.22 -0.99 -48.49
C PRO A 854 26.23 -1.70 -49.85
N VAL A 855 25.78 -2.95 -49.97
CA VAL A 855 25.63 -3.59 -51.30
C VAL A 855 24.45 -4.59 -51.35
N THR A 856 23.40 -4.13 -52.04
CA THR A 856 22.46 -4.82 -52.94
C THR A 856 21.61 -6.01 -52.48
N LYS A 857 20.30 -5.78 -52.61
CA LYS A 857 19.23 -6.76 -52.92
C LYS A 857 19.67 -7.80 -53.95
N LYS A 858 19.47 -9.09 -53.63
CA LYS A 858 19.16 -10.14 -54.61
C LYS A 858 18.02 -11.01 -54.13
N ILE A 859 16.91 -10.86 -54.84
CA ILE A 859 15.77 -11.77 -54.88
C ILE A 859 16.25 -13.07 -55.53
N GLN A 860 16.04 -14.21 -54.88
CA GLN A 860 15.97 -15.50 -55.58
C GLN A 860 14.83 -16.35 -55.02
N THR A 861 13.74 -16.32 -55.78
CA THR A 861 12.72 -17.34 -55.89
C THR A 861 13.31 -18.73 -56.11
N LYS A 862 12.87 -19.73 -55.33
CA LYS A 862 12.85 -21.12 -55.79
C LYS A 862 11.49 -21.76 -55.53
N THR A 863 10.91 -22.14 -56.66
CA THR A 863 9.58 -22.71 -56.87
C THR A 863 9.61 -24.22 -56.63
N ARG A 864 8.76 -24.66 -55.70
CA ARG A 864 7.78 -25.76 -55.83
C ARG A 864 8.12 -26.95 -56.76
N ILE A 865 8.22 -28.14 -56.17
CA ILE A 865 7.63 -29.36 -56.74
C ILE A 865 6.92 -30.12 -55.60
N LYS A 866 5.61 -30.34 -55.79
CA LYS A 866 4.71 -31.11 -54.92
C LYS A 866 4.02 -32.13 -55.81
N LYS A 867 3.88 -33.38 -55.34
CA LYS A 867 2.77 -34.36 -55.53
C LYS A 867 3.31 -35.83 -55.53
N PRO A 868 2.47 -36.86 -55.29
CA PRO A 868 1.44 -37.02 -54.25
C PRO A 868 1.29 -38.48 -53.72
N SER A 869 0.26 -38.70 -52.88
CA SER A 869 -0.43 -39.97 -52.50
C SER A 869 0.32 -40.93 -51.55
N ALA A 870 -0.18 -41.27 -50.34
CA ALA A 870 -1.45 -41.91 -49.93
C ALA A 870 -1.64 -43.26 -50.67
N THR A 871 -1.88 -44.43 -50.05
CA THR A 871 -2.71 -44.74 -48.87
C THR A 871 -2.57 -46.24 -48.52
N THR A 872 -3.08 -46.62 -47.34
CA THR A 872 -3.73 -47.92 -46.95
C THR A 872 -2.87 -49.18 -46.76
N ALA A 873 -3.13 -50.10 -45.82
CA ALA A 873 -4.18 -50.34 -44.79
C ALA A 873 -3.71 -51.58 -43.96
N ALA A 874 -3.79 -51.62 -42.61
CA ALA A 874 -4.93 -51.89 -41.70
C ALA A 874 -5.08 -53.35 -41.21
N LYS A 875 -5.23 -53.51 -39.89
CA LYS A 875 -6.24 -54.31 -39.10
C LYS A 875 -5.81 -54.33 -37.62
N ALA A 876 -6.67 -54.24 -36.60
CA ALA A 876 -7.95 -54.92 -36.33
C ALA A 876 -8.89 -54.02 -35.45
N ALA A 877 -10.20 -53.95 -35.70
CA ALA A 877 -11.33 -54.67 -35.05
C ALA A 877 -11.33 -54.54 -33.51
N GLU A 878 -12.35 -54.04 -32.83
CA GLU A 878 -13.81 -53.96 -33.06
C GLU A 878 -14.39 -52.68 -32.41
#